data_AF-A0AAV9B0V7-F1
#
_entry.id   AF-A0AAV9B0V7-F1
#
_cell.length_a   1.000
_cell.length_b   1.000
_cell.length_c   1.000
_cell.angle_alpha   90.00
_cell.angle_beta   90.00
_cell.angle_gamma   90.00
#
_symmetry.space_group_name_H-M   'P 1'
#
loop_
_entity.id
_entity.type
_entity.pdbx_description
1 polymer ?
#
loop_
_entity_poly.entity_id
_entity_poly.type
_entity_poly.pdbx_seq_one_letter_code
_entity_poly.pdbx_strand_id
1 'polypeptide(L)'
;MEGVQVYRNRTSTAEWRPSSVTALATSADGSRVAAARADGSLEIWLVSPGSVGWHCQLTIQGDPERRVSSLVWCECGSKSGDAGRLFSSSIDGSVSEWDLFSLTQKCLVHICRIIRCWDAISTHEIYRMTVGIGSSGSGPEICIWSLISLRNGTVVSADSTGSVQFWDSHKGALLQAHSHHKGDANALAATPSHNRVFSAGSDGQVILYKNSNDTLGSEQDECSTEAKNNWVYVGYVRAHTHDIRALTLAVPVSEEDSTPDDNVARPRRRQKPISFSYHKWAQMGVPMLISAGDDTKLFAYSAGEFSKFSPHDICPAPQRLPIQLVLNTAVDGASAVMVQSSCSVDILPIRLGSTSIATGSGRSATTQLLARVKSKQSRKIISSTISNTGLFFAYSDHVKPNLFELKHEVVDVHSAELFDTFVPCRKADDMKFPPAEPPITRMFTSSDGQWLAAVNCFGDIYIFDLETRRQHWFISRLNGASVTAGGFSPGNSSILIVTTSSNKVYAFDVEAKQLGEWSRRNMFVLPRRFQEFPGEVTGLTFPPSSSSTSVIVYSARAMCLIDFGLPVDEADEGLTNGLDTSLKLCDPSKIAKLKRKWKDISQNHKPKGRKNFEFYAFKDPVLFAGHLSDKSLLIVDKQWMDVVKTFDAPVHRHIFGT
;
A
#
# COMPACT_ATOMS: atom_id res chain seq x y z
N MET A 1 -1.55 7.34 27.10
CA MET A 1 -0.93 6.08 27.61
C MET A 1 -0.13 6.28 28.91
N GLU A 2 -0.69 6.94 29.95
CA GLU A 2 -0.05 6.83 31.27
C GLU A 2 -0.28 5.41 31.80
N GLY A 3 0.80 4.64 32.00
CA GLY A 3 0.75 3.30 32.59
C GLY A 3 0.75 2.09 31.63
N VAL A 4 0.74 2.29 30.30
CA VAL A 4 0.91 1.20 29.32
C VAL A 4 2.39 0.98 29.02
N GLN A 5 2.86 -0.24 29.25
CA GLN A 5 4.24 -0.67 29.04
C GLN A 5 4.42 -1.16 27.60
N VAL A 6 5.21 -0.43 26.81
CA VAL A 6 5.50 -0.79 25.41
C VAL A 6 6.77 -1.63 25.34
N TYR A 7 6.65 -2.83 24.78
CA TYR A 7 7.74 -3.74 24.46
C TYR A 7 8.00 -3.72 22.96
N ARG A 8 9.22 -3.41 22.54
CA ARG A 8 9.60 -3.42 21.12
C ARG A 8 10.40 -4.67 20.78
N ASN A 9 10.00 -5.35 19.71
CA ASN A 9 10.77 -6.42 19.10
C ASN A 9 11.33 -5.96 17.76
N ARG A 10 12.63 -5.67 17.76
CA ARG A 10 13.41 -5.26 16.58
C ARG A 10 14.18 -6.42 15.94
N THR A 11 14.28 -7.54 16.65
CA THR A 11 15.13 -8.68 16.32
C THR A 11 14.33 -9.87 15.83
N SER A 12 13.10 -9.64 15.34
CA SER A 12 12.26 -10.71 14.82
C SER A 12 13.07 -11.55 13.83
N THR A 13 13.20 -12.85 14.12
CA THR A 13 13.90 -13.85 13.28
C THR A 13 13.23 -14.07 11.93
N ALA A 14 12.03 -13.50 11.72
CA ALA A 14 11.41 -13.44 10.41
C ALA A 14 12.10 -12.35 9.56
N GLU A 15 12.80 -12.79 8.52
CA GLU A 15 13.44 -11.90 7.55
C GLU A 15 12.37 -11.17 6.72
N TRP A 16 11.92 -10.01 7.20
CA TRP A 16 11.18 -9.09 6.33
C TRP A 16 12.14 -8.57 5.25
N ARG A 17 11.97 -9.12 4.04
CA ARG A 17 12.70 -8.78 2.80
C ARG A 17 11.70 -8.72 1.64
N PRO A 18 11.08 -7.56 1.39
CA PRO A 18 10.16 -7.40 0.27
C PRO A 18 10.89 -7.52 -1.08
N SER A 19 10.12 -7.83 -2.12
CA SER A 19 10.59 -8.00 -3.49
C SER A 19 10.52 -6.70 -4.28
N SER A 20 11.49 -6.49 -5.17
CA SER A 20 11.54 -5.32 -6.06
C SER A 20 10.31 -5.23 -6.95
N VAL A 21 9.93 -4.01 -7.32
CA VAL A 21 8.84 -3.77 -8.27
C VAL A 21 9.44 -3.74 -9.67
N THR A 22 8.99 -4.62 -10.54
CA THR A 22 9.53 -4.77 -11.90
C THR A 22 8.75 -3.97 -12.93
N ALA A 23 7.43 -3.85 -12.75
CA ALA A 23 6.54 -3.14 -13.67
C ALA A 23 5.40 -2.44 -12.92
N LEU A 24 4.96 -1.31 -13.47
CA LEU A 24 3.78 -0.57 -13.06
C LEU A 24 2.86 -0.35 -14.27
N ALA A 25 1.54 -0.41 -14.06
CA ALA A 25 0.58 -0.01 -15.07
C ALA A 25 -0.68 0.57 -14.42
N THR A 26 -1.11 1.75 -14.87
CA THR A 26 -2.39 2.35 -14.49
C THR A 26 -3.52 1.76 -15.34
N SER A 27 -4.68 1.53 -14.73
CA SER A 27 -5.92 1.17 -15.43
C SER A 27 -6.38 2.24 -16.41
N ALA A 28 -7.22 1.85 -17.38
CA ALA A 28 -7.68 2.74 -18.43
C ALA A 28 -8.46 3.96 -17.89
N ASP A 29 -9.21 3.78 -16.79
CA ASP A 29 -9.93 4.82 -16.08
C ASP A 29 -9.04 5.73 -15.20
N GLY A 30 -7.74 5.43 -15.09
CA GLY A 30 -6.80 6.18 -14.26
C GLY A 30 -6.88 5.87 -12.75
N SER A 31 -7.82 5.03 -12.31
CA SER A 31 -8.22 4.89 -10.90
C SER A 31 -7.39 3.88 -10.10
N ARG A 32 -6.81 2.89 -10.79
CA ARG A 32 -6.04 1.79 -10.19
C ARG A 32 -4.65 1.72 -10.77
N VAL A 33 -3.72 1.23 -9.95
CA VAL A 33 -2.33 1.02 -10.32
C VAL A 33 -1.95 -0.41 -9.97
N ALA A 34 -1.60 -1.17 -10.99
CA ALA A 34 -1.05 -2.51 -10.84
C ALA A 34 0.47 -2.41 -10.65
N ALA A 35 1.00 -3.09 -9.63
CA ALA A 35 2.43 -3.19 -9.35
C ALA A 35 2.85 -4.65 -9.31
N ALA A 36 3.65 -5.08 -10.29
CA ALA A 36 4.22 -6.43 -10.33
C ALA A 36 5.55 -6.45 -9.59
N ARG A 37 5.75 -7.50 -8.79
CA ARG A 37 6.98 -7.71 -8.03
C ARG A 37 7.81 -8.84 -8.61
N ALA A 38 9.11 -8.82 -8.31
CA ALA A 38 10.08 -9.80 -8.78
C ALA A 38 9.81 -11.23 -8.28
N ASP A 39 9.08 -11.40 -7.18
CA ASP A 39 8.62 -12.71 -6.71
C ASP A 39 7.41 -13.25 -7.48
N GLY A 40 6.91 -12.53 -8.49
CA GLY A 40 5.72 -12.90 -9.26
C GLY A 40 4.40 -12.52 -8.59
N SER A 41 4.41 -11.81 -7.45
CA SER A 41 3.19 -11.24 -6.88
C SER A 41 2.76 -9.97 -7.64
N LEU A 42 1.45 -9.74 -7.67
CA LEU A 42 0.84 -8.57 -8.28
C LEU A 42 -0.01 -7.84 -7.24
N GLU A 43 0.22 -6.55 -7.06
CA GLU A 43 -0.56 -5.70 -6.16
C GLU A 43 -1.43 -4.72 -6.93
N ILE A 44 -2.68 -4.53 -6.50
CA ILE A 44 -3.59 -3.54 -7.05
C ILE A 44 -3.80 -2.42 -6.03
N TRP A 45 -3.40 -1.22 -6.41
CA TRP A 45 -3.46 -0.01 -5.60
C TRP A 45 -4.54 0.93 -6.12
N LEU A 46 -5.30 1.57 -5.22
CA LEU A 46 -6.30 2.59 -5.56
C LEU A 46 -6.39 3.66 -4.48
N VAL A 47 -6.95 4.82 -4.80
CA VAL A 47 -7.31 5.83 -3.80
C VAL A 47 -8.81 5.74 -3.56
N SER A 48 -9.22 5.50 -2.32
CA SER A 48 -10.65 5.36 -1.99
C SER A 48 -11.36 6.71 -2.00
N PRO A 49 -12.66 6.76 -2.37
CA PRO A 49 -13.46 7.98 -2.30
C PRO A 49 -13.38 8.65 -0.92
N GLY A 50 -13.17 9.96 -0.90
CA GLY A 50 -13.00 10.74 0.34
C GLY A 50 -11.69 10.50 1.09
N SER A 51 -10.78 9.67 0.57
CA SER A 51 -9.40 9.52 1.04
C SER A 51 -8.43 10.22 0.11
N VAL A 52 -7.24 10.45 0.62
CA VAL A 52 -6.09 10.91 -0.17
C VAL A 52 -4.99 9.84 -0.22
N GLY A 53 -5.04 8.88 0.72
CA GLY A 53 -4.08 7.78 0.78
C GLY A 53 -4.39 6.70 -0.25
N TRP A 54 -3.35 6.18 -0.87
CA TRP A 54 -3.44 4.96 -1.65
C TRP A 54 -3.59 3.76 -0.72
N HIS A 55 -4.44 2.84 -1.14
CA HIS A 55 -4.77 1.58 -0.49
C HIS A 55 -4.35 0.43 -1.39
N CYS A 56 -3.61 -0.54 -0.84
CA CYS A 56 -3.39 -1.82 -1.52
C CYS A 56 -4.64 -2.68 -1.35
N GLN A 57 -5.49 -2.68 -2.38
CA GLN A 57 -6.78 -3.36 -2.37
C GLN A 57 -6.61 -4.88 -2.38
N LEU A 58 -5.70 -5.37 -3.22
CA LEU A 58 -5.53 -6.78 -3.53
C LEU A 58 -4.06 -7.12 -3.73
N THR A 59 -3.68 -8.33 -3.33
CA THR A 59 -2.41 -8.95 -3.69
C THR A 59 -2.68 -10.33 -4.25
N ILE A 60 -2.31 -10.56 -5.51
CA ILE A 60 -2.47 -11.83 -6.21
C ILE A 60 -1.12 -12.53 -6.21
N GLN A 61 -1.10 -13.77 -5.73
CA GLN A 61 0.10 -14.60 -5.73
C GLN A 61 0.23 -15.31 -7.07
N GLY A 62 1.07 -14.78 -7.95
CA GLY A 62 1.44 -15.46 -9.20
C GLY A 62 2.55 -16.48 -9.03
N ASP A 63 2.91 -17.10 -10.15
CA ASP A 63 3.96 -18.11 -10.26
C ASP A 63 5.36 -17.49 -10.03
N PRO A 64 6.10 -17.91 -9.00
CA PRO A 64 7.44 -17.37 -8.72
C PRO A 64 8.46 -17.63 -9.82
N GLU A 65 8.26 -18.67 -10.64
CA GLU A 65 9.16 -18.97 -11.77
C GLU A 65 8.90 -18.03 -12.96
N ARG A 66 7.70 -17.46 -13.05
CA ARG A 66 7.30 -16.53 -14.13
C ARG A 66 7.45 -15.08 -13.69
N ARG A 67 8.68 -14.60 -13.74
CA ARG A 67 9.00 -13.19 -13.44
C ARG A 67 8.33 -12.27 -14.46
N VAL A 68 7.47 -11.38 -13.95
CA VAL A 68 6.79 -10.36 -14.76
C VAL A 68 7.79 -9.30 -15.20
N SER A 69 7.84 -9.04 -16.51
CA SER A 69 8.69 -8.03 -17.14
C SER A 69 7.93 -6.76 -17.52
N SER A 70 6.66 -6.87 -17.89
CA SER A 70 5.81 -5.71 -18.22
C SER A 70 4.35 -5.96 -17.86
N LEU A 71 3.61 -4.87 -17.65
CA LEU A 71 2.18 -4.87 -17.35
C LEU A 71 1.45 -3.94 -18.32
N VAL A 72 0.24 -4.32 -18.70
CA VAL A 72 -0.65 -3.47 -19.50
C VAL A 72 -2.11 -3.71 -19.13
N TRP A 73 -2.86 -2.62 -19.01
CA TRP A 73 -4.32 -2.68 -18.93
C TRP A 73 -4.90 -2.49 -20.32
N CYS A 74 -5.84 -3.36 -20.68
CA CYS A 74 -6.62 -3.26 -21.89
C CYS A 74 -8.03 -2.81 -21.53
N GLU A 75 -8.46 -1.69 -22.07
CA GLU A 75 -9.85 -1.26 -22.01
C GLU A 75 -10.71 -2.23 -22.83
N CYS A 76 -11.82 -2.71 -22.25
CA CYS A 76 -12.79 -3.51 -22.98
C CYS A 76 -13.96 -2.59 -23.32
N GLY A 77 -14.33 -2.45 -24.59
CA GLY A 77 -15.27 -1.44 -25.10
C GLY A 77 -16.73 -1.53 -24.63
N SER A 78 -17.02 -2.20 -23.51
CA SER A 78 -18.36 -2.32 -22.94
C SER A 78 -18.52 -1.44 -21.69
N LYS A 79 -19.20 -0.30 -21.87
CA LYS A 79 -19.63 0.68 -20.84
C LYS A 79 -18.50 1.42 -20.10
N SER A 80 -18.65 2.74 -20.00
CA SER A 80 -17.77 3.60 -19.19
C SER A 80 -17.75 3.12 -17.74
N GLY A 81 -16.58 2.79 -17.21
CA GLY A 81 -16.39 2.44 -15.79
C GLY A 81 -15.86 1.03 -15.51
N ASP A 82 -15.55 0.22 -16.52
CA ASP A 82 -14.78 -1.01 -16.31
C ASP A 82 -13.28 -0.69 -16.21
N ALA A 83 -12.60 -1.27 -15.20
CA ALA A 83 -11.17 -1.03 -14.97
C ALA A 83 -10.28 -1.62 -16.08
N GLY A 84 -10.86 -2.47 -16.94
CA GLY A 84 -10.19 -3.18 -18.03
C GLY A 84 -9.61 -4.52 -17.61
N ARG A 85 -9.05 -5.24 -18.58
CA ARG A 85 -8.36 -6.52 -18.39
C ARG A 85 -6.87 -6.28 -18.18
N LEU A 86 -6.27 -6.97 -17.21
CA LEU A 86 -4.85 -6.81 -16.89
C LEU A 86 -4.03 -7.97 -17.46
N PHE A 87 -3.01 -7.63 -18.23
CA PHE A 87 -2.07 -8.58 -18.81
C PHE A 87 -0.65 -8.32 -18.32
N SER A 88 0.13 -9.39 -18.23
CA SER A 88 1.56 -9.33 -17.98
C SER A 88 2.34 -10.13 -19.00
N SER A 89 3.50 -9.63 -19.40
CA SER A 89 4.52 -10.45 -20.05
C SER A 89 5.51 -10.97 -19.02
N SER A 90 6.04 -12.16 -19.25
CA SER A 90 7.11 -12.74 -18.45
C SER A 90 8.40 -12.86 -19.27
N ILE A 91 9.54 -12.99 -18.58
CA ILE A 91 10.87 -13.11 -19.21
C ILE A 91 10.98 -14.39 -20.07
N ASP A 92 10.22 -15.43 -19.74
CA ASP A 92 10.12 -16.66 -20.54
C ASP A 92 9.34 -16.48 -21.87
N GLY A 93 8.85 -15.26 -22.13
CA GLY A 93 8.04 -14.93 -23.29
C GLY A 93 6.57 -15.33 -23.16
N SER A 94 6.14 -15.81 -21.99
CA SER A 94 4.73 -16.07 -21.75
C SER A 94 3.94 -14.78 -21.54
N VAL A 95 2.68 -14.79 -21.98
CA VAL A 95 1.71 -13.73 -21.69
C VAL A 95 0.63 -14.32 -20.80
N SER A 96 0.40 -13.67 -19.67
CA SER A 96 -0.61 -14.08 -18.70
C SER A 96 -1.68 -13.00 -18.53
N GLU A 97 -2.92 -13.42 -18.37
CA GLU A 97 -4.02 -12.58 -17.91
C GLU A 97 -4.21 -12.76 -16.40
N TRP A 98 -4.47 -11.65 -15.71
CA TRP A 98 -4.74 -11.63 -14.28
C TRP A 98 -6.24 -11.50 -14.03
N ASP A 99 -6.83 -12.57 -13.50
CA ASP A 99 -8.22 -12.57 -13.08
C ASP A 99 -8.34 -12.02 -11.66
N LEU A 100 -8.84 -10.79 -11.54
CA LEU A 100 -8.96 -10.08 -10.27
C LEU A 100 -10.07 -10.65 -9.35
N PHE A 101 -11.02 -11.41 -9.91
CA PHE A 101 -12.11 -12.04 -9.15
C PHE A 101 -11.67 -13.40 -8.62
N SER A 102 -11.10 -14.23 -9.50
CA SER A 102 -10.60 -15.55 -9.12
C SER A 102 -9.26 -15.49 -8.39
N LEU A 103 -8.58 -14.33 -8.39
CA LEU A 103 -7.20 -14.14 -7.89
C LEU A 103 -6.21 -15.14 -8.51
N THR A 104 -6.30 -15.34 -9.82
CA THR A 104 -5.44 -16.29 -10.55
C THR A 104 -4.70 -15.63 -11.71
N GLN A 105 -3.50 -16.15 -11.97
CA GLN A 105 -2.72 -15.85 -13.16
C GLN A 105 -2.97 -16.94 -14.21
N LYS A 106 -3.67 -16.59 -15.29
CA LYS A 106 -3.98 -17.50 -16.40
C LYS A 106 -2.97 -17.27 -17.53
N CYS A 107 -2.06 -18.22 -17.75
CA CYS A 107 -1.14 -18.15 -18.89
C CYS A 107 -1.92 -18.38 -20.18
N LEU A 108 -1.90 -17.40 -21.09
CA LEU A 108 -2.62 -17.45 -22.36
C LEU A 108 -1.75 -18.03 -23.47
N VAL A 109 -0.47 -17.67 -23.51
CA VAL A 109 0.44 -18.09 -24.59
C VAL A 109 1.87 -18.21 -24.06
N HIS A 110 2.60 -19.24 -24.50
CA HIS A 110 4.06 -19.30 -24.41
C HIS A 110 4.66 -18.85 -25.76
N ILE A 111 5.26 -17.66 -25.86
CA ILE A 111 5.80 -17.15 -27.12
C ILE A 111 7.33 -17.23 -27.12
N CYS A 112 7.91 -17.90 -28.11
CA CYS A 112 9.33 -17.77 -28.45
C CYS A 112 9.54 -16.60 -29.42
N ARG A 113 10.50 -15.69 -29.15
CA ARG A 113 11.20 -14.75 -30.07
C ARG A 113 10.41 -14.07 -31.21
N ILE A 114 9.12 -13.81 -31.04
CA ILE A 114 8.24 -13.36 -32.12
C ILE A 114 7.35 -12.25 -31.56
N ILE A 115 7.29 -11.11 -32.26
CA ILE A 115 6.30 -10.05 -32.00
C ILE A 115 4.99 -10.50 -32.63
N ARG A 116 3.96 -10.65 -31.79
CA ARG A 116 2.60 -10.96 -32.24
C ARG A 116 1.72 -9.74 -32.02
N CYS A 117 0.97 -9.36 -33.04
CA CYS A 117 -0.12 -8.41 -32.89
C CYS A 117 -1.42 -9.20 -32.71
N TRP A 118 -2.15 -8.84 -31.66
CA TRP A 118 -3.41 -9.47 -31.31
C TRP A 118 -4.53 -8.45 -31.48
N ASP A 119 -5.65 -8.90 -32.04
CA ASP A 119 -6.89 -8.15 -31.93
C ASP A 119 -7.39 -8.30 -30.49
N ALA A 120 -7.44 -7.18 -29.76
CA ALA A 120 -7.88 -7.15 -28.38
C ALA A 120 -9.34 -7.60 -28.19
N ILE A 121 -10.17 -7.46 -29.23
CA ILE A 121 -11.60 -7.78 -29.19
C ILE A 121 -11.84 -9.24 -29.55
N SER A 122 -11.26 -9.72 -30.66
CA SER A 122 -11.50 -11.08 -31.15
C SER A 122 -10.53 -12.13 -30.60
N THR A 123 -9.51 -11.71 -29.83
CA THR A 123 -8.41 -12.53 -29.29
C THR A 123 -7.65 -13.35 -30.35
N HIS A 124 -7.80 -13.01 -31.63
CA HIS A 124 -7.06 -13.62 -32.73
C HIS A 124 -5.74 -12.90 -33.01
N GLU A 125 -4.71 -13.67 -33.36
CA GLU A 125 -3.42 -13.15 -33.82
C GLU A 125 -3.58 -12.57 -35.23
N ILE A 126 -3.40 -11.24 -35.37
CA ILE A 126 -3.51 -10.53 -36.65
C ILE A 126 -2.24 -10.74 -37.49
N TYR A 127 -1.07 -10.60 -36.87
CA TYR A 127 0.20 -10.82 -37.57
C TYR A 127 1.34 -11.21 -36.64
N ARG A 128 2.32 -11.89 -37.24
CA ARG A 128 3.47 -12.52 -36.60
C ARG A 128 4.77 -12.03 -37.24
N MET A 129 5.62 -11.35 -36.49
CA MET A 129 6.94 -10.87 -36.96
C MET A 129 8.06 -11.51 -36.13
N THR A 130 9.01 -12.16 -36.78
CA THR A 130 10.21 -12.70 -36.10
C THR A 130 11.29 -11.63 -36.07
N VAL A 131 11.76 -11.25 -34.88
CA VAL A 131 12.85 -10.28 -34.76
C VAL A 131 14.16 -10.98 -35.14
N GLY A 132 14.78 -10.55 -36.23
CA GLY A 132 16.12 -11.01 -36.61
C GLY A 132 17.15 -10.50 -35.60
N ILE A 133 17.99 -11.42 -35.10
CA ILE A 133 19.17 -11.05 -34.32
C ILE A 133 20.14 -10.39 -35.30
N GLY A 134 20.25 -9.06 -35.27
CA GLY A 134 21.44 -8.41 -35.81
C GLY A 134 22.63 -8.93 -35.01
N SER A 135 23.50 -9.72 -35.65
CA SER A 135 24.82 -10.02 -35.11
C SER A 135 25.85 -9.28 -35.94
N SER A 136 26.88 -8.81 -35.24
CA SER A 136 28.16 -8.27 -35.73
C SER A 136 28.25 -6.75 -35.95
N GLY A 137 28.20 -6.00 -34.85
CA GLY A 137 28.84 -4.69 -34.71
C GLY A 137 29.73 -4.66 -33.46
N SER A 138 31.03 -4.45 -33.63
CA SER A 138 32.04 -4.37 -32.55
C SER A 138 31.97 -3.00 -31.83
N GLY A 139 30.93 -2.79 -31.04
CA GLY A 139 30.76 -1.65 -30.15
C GLY A 139 29.71 -1.95 -29.07
N PRO A 140 29.66 -1.20 -27.96
CA PRO A 140 28.55 -1.36 -27.01
C PRO A 140 27.26 -0.93 -27.71
N GLU A 141 26.42 -1.91 -28.08
CA GLU A 141 25.11 -1.65 -28.67
C GLU A 141 24.25 -0.87 -27.65
N ILE A 142 23.69 0.25 -28.09
CA ILE A 142 22.82 1.08 -27.26
C ILE A 142 21.46 0.40 -27.17
N CYS A 143 21.05 0.07 -25.95
CA CYS A 143 19.72 -0.47 -25.69
C CYS A 143 18.74 0.68 -25.42
N ILE A 144 17.61 0.68 -26.12
CA ILE A 144 16.49 1.56 -25.80
C ILE A 144 15.60 0.82 -24.81
N TRP A 145 15.51 1.31 -23.57
CA TRP A 145 14.76 0.67 -22.49
C TRP A 145 13.28 1.05 -22.48
N SER A 146 12.96 2.29 -22.88
CA SER A 146 11.58 2.78 -22.89
C SER A 146 11.31 3.69 -24.07
N LEU A 147 10.09 3.60 -24.60
CA LEU A 147 9.58 4.39 -25.71
C LEU A 147 8.15 4.83 -25.40
N ILE A 148 7.86 6.11 -25.61
CA ILE A 148 6.50 6.64 -25.55
C ILE A 148 6.22 7.50 -26.78
N SER A 149 4.97 7.46 -27.26
CA SER A 149 4.49 8.33 -28.33
C SER A 149 3.57 9.40 -27.75
N LEU A 150 3.77 10.66 -28.15
CA LEU A 150 3.00 11.80 -27.71
C LEU A 150 1.99 12.24 -28.78
N ARG A 151 0.86 12.82 -28.36
CA ARG A 151 -0.23 13.27 -29.25
C ARG A 151 0.21 14.31 -30.28
N ASN A 152 1.28 15.05 -30.01
CA ASN A 152 1.83 16.07 -30.91
C ASN A 152 2.75 15.48 -32.01
N GLY A 153 2.82 14.15 -32.14
CA GLY A 153 3.71 13.49 -33.10
C GLY A 153 5.18 13.45 -32.67
N THR A 154 5.48 13.70 -31.39
CA THR A 154 6.82 13.48 -30.83
C THR A 154 6.93 12.06 -30.25
N VAL A 155 7.97 11.32 -30.62
CA VAL A 155 8.36 10.07 -29.94
C VAL A 155 9.45 10.40 -28.93
N VAL A 156 9.40 9.82 -27.75
CA VAL A 156 10.44 9.96 -26.72
C VAL A 156 11.06 8.60 -26.47
N SER A 157 12.38 8.52 -26.51
CA SER A 157 13.14 7.30 -26.21
C SER A 157 14.07 7.52 -25.02
N ALA A 158 14.20 6.50 -24.19
CA ALA A 158 15.15 6.46 -23.09
C ALA A 158 16.11 5.28 -23.29
N ASP A 159 17.41 5.55 -23.17
CA ASP A 159 18.46 4.58 -23.52
C ASP A 159 19.39 4.21 -22.35
N SER A 160 20.21 3.19 -22.59
CA SER A 160 21.21 2.67 -21.64
C SER A 160 22.36 3.64 -21.35
N THR A 161 22.50 4.73 -22.11
CA THR A 161 23.48 5.79 -21.81
C THR A 161 22.97 6.81 -20.81
N GLY A 162 21.68 6.71 -20.42
CA GLY A 162 21.01 7.71 -19.60
C GLY A 162 20.50 8.91 -20.40
N SER A 163 20.47 8.80 -21.73
CA SER A 163 19.97 9.86 -22.60
C SER A 163 18.48 9.68 -22.86
N VAL A 164 17.76 10.80 -22.77
CA VAL A 164 16.34 10.91 -23.14
C VAL A 164 16.26 11.74 -24.41
N GLN A 165 15.80 11.12 -25.49
CA GLN A 165 15.82 11.70 -26.83
C GLN A 165 14.38 11.91 -27.34
N PHE A 166 14.15 13.03 -28.01
CA PHE A 166 12.87 13.45 -28.56
C PHE A 166 12.98 13.46 -30.08
N TRP A 167 12.03 12.83 -30.76
CA TRP A 167 12.05 12.57 -32.19
C TRP A 167 10.76 13.05 -32.85
N ASP A 168 10.85 13.56 -34.07
CA ASP A 168 9.69 13.79 -34.92
C ASP A 168 9.23 12.45 -35.51
N SER A 169 8.01 12.01 -35.19
CA SER A 169 7.45 10.74 -35.66
C SER A 169 7.24 10.69 -37.18
N HIS A 170 6.98 11.83 -37.82
CA HIS A 170 6.68 11.89 -39.25
C HIS A 170 7.96 11.86 -40.08
N LYS A 171 8.98 12.61 -39.64
CA LYS A 171 10.26 12.73 -40.35
C LYS A 171 11.31 11.70 -39.89
N GLY A 172 11.07 11.03 -38.75
CA GLY A 172 12.05 10.15 -38.11
C GLY A 172 13.31 10.89 -37.64
N ALA A 173 13.24 12.21 -37.47
CA ALA A 173 14.39 13.06 -37.19
C ALA A 173 14.53 13.33 -35.69
N LEU A 174 15.75 13.29 -35.18
CA LEU A 174 16.06 13.69 -33.81
C LEU A 174 15.81 15.20 -33.64
N LEU A 175 14.94 15.56 -32.70
CA LEU A 175 14.69 16.95 -32.32
C LEU A 175 15.69 17.37 -31.24
N GLN A 176 15.80 16.59 -30.16
CA GLN A 176 16.61 16.92 -28.99
C GLN A 176 17.10 15.66 -28.27
N ALA A 177 18.25 15.77 -27.61
CA ALA A 177 18.78 14.74 -26.73
C ALA A 177 19.22 15.35 -25.39
N HIS A 178 18.77 14.76 -24.29
CA HIS A 178 19.06 15.19 -22.93
C HIS A 178 19.74 14.06 -22.15
N SER A 179 21.04 14.21 -21.86
CA SER A 179 21.83 13.23 -21.10
C SER A 179 21.99 13.70 -19.65
N HIS A 180 20.91 13.64 -18.88
CA HIS A 180 20.89 14.09 -17.47
C HIS A 180 20.96 12.95 -16.45
N HIS A 181 20.56 11.72 -16.83
CA HIS A 181 20.72 10.58 -15.95
C HIS A 181 22.19 10.15 -15.87
N LYS A 182 22.60 9.70 -14.69
CA LYS A 182 23.97 9.19 -14.43
C LYS A 182 24.13 7.69 -14.69
N GLY A 183 23.05 7.03 -15.05
CA GLY A 183 22.98 5.62 -15.46
C GLY A 183 21.81 5.46 -16.42
N ASP A 184 21.46 4.21 -16.73
CA ASP A 184 20.40 3.86 -17.68
C ASP A 184 19.08 4.58 -17.37
N ALA A 185 18.44 5.11 -18.42
CA ALA A 185 17.10 5.66 -18.32
C ALA A 185 16.09 4.54 -18.61
N ASN A 186 15.51 3.97 -17.56
CA ASN A 186 14.75 2.71 -17.59
C ASN A 186 13.28 2.90 -17.99
N ALA A 187 12.66 4.01 -17.60
CA ALA A 187 11.22 4.20 -17.73
C ALA A 187 10.86 5.64 -18.12
N LEU A 188 9.80 5.77 -18.90
CA LEU A 188 9.21 7.04 -19.31
C LEU A 188 7.72 7.08 -18.95
N ALA A 189 7.21 8.26 -18.62
CA ALA A 189 5.77 8.51 -18.46
C ALA A 189 5.44 9.94 -18.92
N ALA A 190 4.24 10.15 -19.45
CA ALA A 190 3.74 11.46 -19.86
C ALA A 190 2.49 11.85 -19.07
N THR A 191 2.25 13.15 -18.96
CA THR A 191 0.97 13.66 -18.43
C THR A 191 -0.17 13.42 -19.42
N PRO A 192 -1.46 13.43 -19.00
CA PRO A 192 -2.60 13.20 -19.89
C PRO A 192 -2.76 14.33 -20.92
N SER A 193 -2.21 15.51 -20.63
CA SER A 193 -2.08 16.64 -21.54
C SER A 193 -0.91 16.52 -22.53
N HIS A 194 0.01 15.56 -22.34
CA HIS A 194 1.22 15.35 -23.13
C HIS A 194 2.14 16.60 -23.25
N ASN A 195 2.02 17.55 -22.32
CA ASN A 195 2.89 18.74 -22.24
C ASN A 195 4.11 18.54 -21.33
N ARG A 196 4.13 17.43 -20.58
CA ARG A 196 5.19 17.07 -19.64
C ARG A 196 5.54 15.61 -19.80
N VAL A 197 6.83 15.34 -19.74
CA VAL A 197 7.40 14.00 -19.81
C VAL A 197 8.30 13.80 -18.60
N PHE A 198 8.22 12.62 -18.01
CA PHE A 198 9.04 12.17 -16.91
C PHE A 198 9.90 11.00 -17.35
N SER A 199 11.15 10.99 -16.91
CA SER A 199 12.05 9.84 -17.05
C SER A 199 12.54 9.39 -15.68
N ALA A 200 12.79 8.09 -15.54
CA ALA A 200 13.44 7.55 -14.36
C ALA A 200 14.55 6.59 -14.75
N GLY A 201 15.58 6.53 -13.91
CA GLY A 201 16.78 5.77 -14.21
C GLY A 201 17.37 5.00 -13.03
N SER A 202 18.44 4.27 -13.34
CA SER A 202 19.22 3.46 -12.38
C SER A 202 19.99 4.32 -11.36
N ASP A 203 19.98 5.63 -11.51
CA ASP A 203 20.52 6.61 -10.57
C ASP A 203 19.56 6.98 -9.42
N GLY A 204 18.37 6.41 -9.41
CA GLY A 204 17.31 6.68 -8.43
C GLY A 204 16.63 8.03 -8.62
N GLN A 205 16.87 8.69 -9.76
CA GLN A 205 16.31 10.00 -10.07
C GLN A 205 15.07 9.89 -10.96
N VAL A 206 14.11 10.78 -10.71
CA VAL A 206 13.01 11.09 -11.63
C VAL A 206 13.23 12.50 -12.15
N ILE A 207 13.24 12.68 -13.48
CA ILE A 207 13.48 13.95 -14.15
C ILE A 207 12.21 14.43 -14.84
N LEU A 208 11.94 15.73 -14.82
CA LEU A 208 10.85 16.38 -15.54
C LEU A 208 11.36 17.18 -16.75
N TYR A 209 10.71 16.95 -17.90
CA TYR A 209 10.80 17.75 -19.11
C TYR A 209 9.47 18.42 -19.41
N LYS A 210 9.49 19.69 -19.78
CA LYS A 210 8.31 20.49 -20.11
C LYS A 210 8.39 21.00 -21.55
N ASN A 211 7.29 20.91 -22.28
CA ASN A 211 7.18 21.51 -23.60
C ASN A 211 7.05 23.04 -23.50
N SER A 212 7.84 23.78 -24.28
CA SER A 212 7.87 25.24 -24.35
C SER A 212 6.56 25.89 -24.75
N ASN A 213 5.65 25.16 -25.40
CA ASN A 213 4.37 25.72 -25.84
C ASN A 213 3.36 25.92 -24.69
N ASP A 214 3.66 25.42 -23.49
CA ASP A 214 2.82 25.56 -22.28
C ASP A 214 3.02 26.90 -21.53
N THR A 215 3.78 27.85 -22.10
CA THR A 215 4.00 29.20 -21.53
C THR A 215 3.10 30.29 -22.14
N LEU A 216 2.27 29.99 -23.13
CA LEU A 216 1.41 30.97 -23.80
C LEU A 216 -0.01 30.90 -23.27
N GLY A 217 -0.22 31.57 -22.13
CA GLY A 217 -1.53 31.78 -21.52
C GLY A 217 -1.70 33.22 -21.07
N SER A 218 -1.54 34.19 -21.98
CA SER A 218 -2.17 35.53 -21.93
C SER A 218 -1.67 36.41 -23.09
N GLU A 219 -2.60 36.71 -24.00
CA GLU A 219 -2.70 37.88 -24.90
C GLU A 219 -1.64 38.11 -26.00
N GLN A 220 -2.15 38.07 -27.25
CA GLN A 220 -1.71 38.72 -28.50
C GLN A 220 -0.27 38.47 -29.01
N ASP A 221 -0.16 37.70 -30.10
CA ASP A 221 0.24 38.26 -31.41
C ASP A 221 0.15 37.20 -32.52
N GLU A 222 -0.70 37.45 -33.52
CA GLU A 222 -0.69 36.76 -34.81
C GLU A 222 0.46 37.31 -35.66
N CYS A 223 1.64 36.68 -35.63
CA CYS A 223 2.51 36.51 -36.80
C CYS A 223 3.78 35.70 -36.44
N SER A 224 4.18 34.81 -37.36
CA SER A 224 5.50 34.19 -37.55
C SER A 224 5.78 32.78 -36.98
N THR A 225 6.11 31.90 -37.94
CA THR A 225 7.00 30.72 -37.89
C THR A 225 6.60 29.51 -37.03
N GLU A 226 6.67 28.32 -37.65
CA GLU A 226 6.54 26.99 -37.02
C GLU A 226 7.09 27.00 -35.58
N ALA A 227 6.19 27.00 -34.60
CA ALA A 227 6.57 27.00 -33.18
C ALA A 227 7.39 25.73 -32.93
N LYS A 228 8.72 25.88 -32.83
CA LYS A 228 9.64 24.79 -32.51
C LYS A 228 9.20 24.20 -31.16
N ASN A 229 8.60 23.02 -31.19
CA ASN A 229 8.31 22.21 -30.02
C ASN A 229 9.64 21.91 -29.31
N ASN A 230 9.99 22.71 -28.32
CA ASN A 230 11.23 22.58 -27.57
C ASN A 230 10.92 22.00 -26.18
N TRP A 231 11.56 20.90 -25.86
CA TRP A 231 11.50 20.24 -24.57
C TRP A 231 12.62 20.77 -23.68
N VAL A 232 12.22 21.30 -22.53
CA VAL A 232 13.12 21.94 -21.57
C VAL A 232 13.22 21.06 -20.33
N TYR A 233 14.45 20.74 -19.94
CA TYR A 233 14.73 20.12 -18.65
C TYR A 233 14.37 21.09 -17.51
N VAL A 234 13.52 20.63 -16.59
CA VAL A 234 13.04 21.45 -15.45
C VAL A 234 13.83 21.15 -14.18
N GLY A 235 14.05 19.88 -13.87
CA GLY A 235 14.69 19.45 -12.64
C GLY A 235 14.51 17.97 -12.37
N TYR A 236 15.18 17.48 -11.31
CA TYR A 236 15.10 16.09 -10.87
C TYR A 236 14.75 15.98 -9.39
N VAL A 237 14.18 14.85 -9.02
CA VAL A 237 13.93 14.45 -7.63
C VAL A 237 14.47 13.04 -7.41
N ARG A 238 15.21 12.83 -6.33
CA ARG A 238 15.75 11.52 -5.94
C ARG A 238 15.05 11.01 -4.68
N ALA A 239 14.02 10.19 -4.87
CA ALA A 239 13.32 9.53 -3.77
C ALA A 239 13.83 8.11 -3.49
N HIS A 240 14.24 7.42 -4.56
CA HIS A 240 14.64 6.03 -4.49
C HIS A 240 16.11 5.87 -4.08
N THR A 241 16.35 4.79 -3.35
CA THR A 241 17.71 4.38 -2.93
C THR A 241 18.41 3.55 -3.99
N HIS A 242 17.64 2.83 -4.81
CA HIS A 242 18.07 1.96 -5.88
C HIS A 242 17.45 2.37 -7.21
N ASP A 243 17.72 1.58 -8.24
CA ASP A 243 17.23 1.73 -9.59
C ASP A 243 15.71 1.82 -9.64
N ILE A 244 15.20 2.78 -10.40
CA ILE A 244 13.78 2.89 -10.70
C ILE A 244 13.51 2.07 -11.95
N ARG A 245 12.61 1.09 -11.86
CA ARG A 245 12.29 0.16 -12.95
C ARG A 245 11.07 0.58 -13.74
N ALA A 246 10.13 1.26 -13.09
CA ALA A 246 8.85 1.59 -13.69
C ALA A 246 8.35 2.97 -13.25
N LEU A 247 7.73 3.65 -14.21
CA LEU A 247 6.97 4.88 -14.02
C LEU A 247 5.57 4.69 -14.60
N THR A 248 4.57 5.21 -13.90
CA THR A 248 3.22 5.30 -14.45
C THR A 248 2.52 6.55 -13.93
N LEU A 249 1.48 6.98 -14.64
CA LEU A 249 0.69 8.13 -14.25
C LEU A 249 -0.72 7.67 -13.93
N ALA A 250 -1.22 8.08 -12.77
CA ALA A 250 -2.58 7.78 -12.33
C ALA A 250 -3.36 9.07 -12.07
N VAL A 251 -4.67 9.01 -12.30
CA VAL A 251 -5.58 10.12 -12.03
C VAL A 251 -6.69 9.55 -11.14
N PRO A 252 -6.55 9.64 -9.81
CA PRO A 252 -7.58 9.16 -8.89
C PRO A 252 -8.93 9.77 -9.24
N VAL A 253 -9.97 8.95 -9.34
CA VAL A 253 -11.29 9.36 -9.84
C VAL A 253 -11.88 10.48 -8.97
N SER A 254 -12.24 11.60 -9.61
CA SER A 254 -13.24 12.52 -9.11
C SER A 254 -14.62 11.92 -9.39
N GLU A 255 -15.44 11.65 -8.37
CA GLU A 255 -16.87 11.46 -8.63
C GLU A 255 -17.42 12.76 -9.24
N GLU A 256 -17.79 12.73 -10.52
CA GLU A 256 -18.82 13.62 -11.05
C GLU A 256 -20.12 12.83 -11.06
N ASP A 257 -21.08 13.23 -10.21
CA ASP A 257 -22.48 13.34 -10.62
C ASP A 257 -23.33 14.16 -9.62
N SER A 258 -24.07 15.11 -10.19
CA SER A 258 -25.09 16.05 -9.67
C SER A 258 -24.63 17.40 -9.05
N THR A 259 -24.86 18.48 -9.81
CA THR A 259 -25.15 19.85 -9.32
C THR A 259 -26.67 20.09 -9.43
N PRO A 260 -27.29 21.16 -8.86
CA PRO A 260 -26.70 22.36 -8.24
C PRO A 260 -27.30 22.76 -6.87
N ASP A 261 -26.78 23.89 -6.38
CA ASP A 261 -27.24 24.74 -5.26
C ASP A 261 -26.82 24.34 -3.84
N ASP A 262 -25.73 24.98 -3.38
CA ASP A 262 -25.84 25.84 -2.20
C ASP A 262 -24.68 26.85 -2.18
N ASN A 263 -25.02 28.10 -2.48
CA ASN A 263 -24.19 29.27 -2.25
C ASN A 263 -23.99 29.46 -0.73
N VAL A 264 -23.04 28.75 -0.13
CA VAL A 264 -22.55 29.07 1.22
C VAL A 264 -21.14 29.62 1.13
N ALA A 265 -21.07 30.95 1.32
CA ALA A 265 -19.82 31.70 1.39
C ALA A 265 -18.89 31.12 2.46
N ARG A 266 -17.76 30.53 2.03
CA ARG A 266 -16.69 30.09 2.94
C ARG A 266 -15.87 31.29 3.41
N PRO A 267 -15.71 31.53 4.72
CA PRO A 267 -14.92 32.66 5.20
C PRO A 267 -13.43 32.45 4.91
N ARG A 268 -12.80 33.47 4.30
CA ARG A 268 -11.35 33.56 4.06
C ARG A 268 -10.59 33.51 5.40
N ARG A 269 -10.03 32.35 5.75
CA ARG A 269 -9.19 32.18 6.96
C ARG A 269 -7.70 32.28 6.60
N ARG A 270 -7.01 33.21 7.29
CA ARG A 270 -5.57 33.53 7.17
C ARG A 270 -4.67 32.28 7.19
N GLN A 271 -3.85 32.12 6.15
CA GLN A 271 -2.77 31.13 6.10
C GLN A 271 -1.58 31.54 6.98
N LYS A 272 -1.05 30.59 7.75
CA LYS A 272 0.23 30.62 8.50
C LYS A 272 0.92 29.24 8.39
N PRO A 273 2.23 29.10 8.67
CA PRO A 273 3.21 28.58 7.70
C PRO A 273 3.31 27.06 7.60
N ILE A 274 3.42 26.63 6.34
CA ILE A 274 4.08 25.45 5.73
C ILE A 274 4.50 24.30 6.67
N SER A 275 3.61 23.31 6.82
CA SER A 275 3.98 21.89 6.86
C SER A 275 3.75 21.26 5.48
N PHE A 276 4.67 20.43 5.01
CA PHE A 276 4.58 19.73 3.72
C PHE A 276 3.60 18.54 3.84
N SER A 277 2.30 18.84 3.90
CA SER A 277 1.27 17.79 3.97
C SER A 277 0.94 17.28 2.57
N TYR A 278 0.98 15.96 2.39
CA TYR A 278 0.57 15.24 1.18
C TYR A 278 -0.83 15.68 0.69
N HIS A 279 -1.75 15.90 1.63
CA HIS A 279 -3.13 16.36 1.37
C HIS A 279 -3.23 17.72 0.66
N LYS A 280 -2.15 18.52 0.57
CA LYS A 280 -2.19 19.81 -0.12
C LYS A 280 -2.25 19.69 -1.63
N TRP A 281 -1.60 18.68 -2.20
CA TRP A 281 -1.50 18.50 -3.66
C TRP A 281 -2.16 17.20 -4.12
N ALA A 282 -2.27 16.21 -3.24
CA ALA A 282 -2.97 14.98 -3.50
C ALA A 282 -4.48 15.21 -3.33
N GLN A 283 -5.16 15.42 -4.45
CA GLN A 283 -6.61 15.64 -4.52
C GLN A 283 -7.19 14.75 -5.63
N MET A 284 -8.47 14.41 -5.51
CA MET A 284 -9.17 13.67 -6.57
C MET A 284 -9.13 14.45 -7.88
N GLY A 285 -8.95 13.74 -9.00
CA GLY A 285 -8.79 14.31 -10.33
C GLY A 285 -7.40 14.91 -10.63
N VAL A 286 -6.51 15.01 -9.65
CA VAL A 286 -5.15 15.54 -9.88
C VAL A 286 -4.23 14.42 -10.37
N PRO A 287 -3.54 14.58 -11.52
CA PRO A 287 -2.62 13.58 -12.02
C PRO A 287 -1.43 13.41 -11.08
N MET A 288 -1.20 12.16 -10.68
CA MET A 288 -0.10 11.72 -9.85
C MET A 288 0.85 10.86 -10.66
N LEU A 289 2.13 11.19 -10.62
CA LEU A 289 3.18 10.30 -11.13
C LEU A 289 3.54 9.30 -10.03
N ILE A 290 3.69 8.03 -10.37
CA ILE A 290 4.08 6.97 -9.46
C ILE A 290 5.35 6.32 -9.97
N SER A 291 6.34 6.16 -9.09
CA SER A 291 7.59 5.47 -9.38
C SER A 291 7.81 4.29 -8.46
N ALA A 292 8.46 3.26 -9.01
CA ALA A 292 8.81 2.04 -8.29
C ALA A 292 10.07 1.40 -8.86
N GLY A 293 10.75 0.60 -8.03
CA GLY A 293 11.94 -0.12 -8.49
C GLY A 293 12.52 -1.08 -7.46
N ASP A 294 13.84 -1.18 -7.48
CA ASP A 294 14.59 -2.22 -6.77
C ASP A 294 14.60 -2.03 -5.25
N ASP A 295 14.30 -0.83 -4.77
CA ASP A 295 14.12 -0.55 -3.34
C ASP A 295 12.71 -0.91 -2.83
N THR A 296 11.88 -1.54 -3.65
CA THR A 296 10.56 -2.13 -3.31
C THR A 296 9.46 -1.13 -2.95
N LYS A 297 9.81 0.16 -2.80
CA LYS A 297 8.91 1.24 -2.41
C LYS A 297 8.15 1.80 -3.59
N LEU A 298 7.01 2.42 -3.27
CA LEU A 298 6.19 3.20 -4.20
C LEU A 298 6.19 4.65 -3.73
N PHE A 299 6.51 5.57 -4.65
CA PHE A 299 6.45 7.01 -4.37
C PHE A 299 5.46 7.70 -5.32
N ALA A 300 4.67 8.63 -4.78
CA ALA A 300 3.78 9.51 -5.53
C ALA A 300 4.38 10.92 -5.64
N TYR A 301 4.24 11.54 -6.80
CA TYR A 301 4.65 12.91 -7.08
C TYR A 301 3.47 13.68 -7.68
N SER A 302 3.39 14.98 -7.40
CA SER A 302 2.47 15.87 -8.12
C SER A 302 2.98 16.03 -9.55
N ALA A 303 2.20 15.60 -10.55
CA ALA A 303 2.63 15.76 -11.94
C ALA A 303 2.62 17.24 -12.38
N GLY A 304 1.69 18.04 -11.81
CA GLY A 304 1.59 19.48 -12.08
C GLY A 304 2.63 20.31 -11.33
N GLU A 305 2.92 19.97 -10.07
CA GLU A 305 3.78 20.74 -9.17
C GLU A 305 5.01 19.93 -8.70
N PHE A 306 5.62 19.19 -9.63
CA PHE A 306 6.71 18.23 -9.39
C PHE A 306 7.90 18.78 -8.60
N SER A 307 8.33 20.02 -8.87
CA SER A 307 9.48 20.65 -8.20
C SER A 307 9.12 21.34 -6.88
N LYS A 308 7.83 21.52 -6.58
CA LYS A 308 7.35 22.28 -5.42
C LYS A 308 7.12 21.40 -4.20
N PHE A 309 6.76 20.13 -4.40
CA PHE A 309 6.45 19.20 -3.32
C PHE A 309 7.41 18.02 -3.30
N SER A 310 7.75 17.57 -2.09
CA SER A 310 8.46 16.31 -1.91
C SER A 310 7.57 15.13 -2.30
N PRO A 311 8.15 14.06 -2.87
CA PRO A 311 7.44 12.83 -3.14
C PRO A 311 6.90 12.22 -1.85
N HIS A 312 5.72 11.61 -1.95
CA HIS A 312 5.10 10.90 -0.85
C HIS A 312 5.38 9.42 -0.96
N ASP A 313 5.98 8.83 0.07
CA ASP A 313 6.12 7.38 0.17
C ASP A 313 4.75 6.77 0.47
N ILE A 314 4.21 6.07 -0.52
CA ILE A 314 2.89 5.44 -0.51
C ILE A 314 2.91 4.14 0.28
N CYS A 315 4.03 3.41 0.21
CA CYS A 315 4.18 2.06 0.72
C CYS A 315 5.34 2.01 1.73
N PRO A 316 5.13 2.53 2.96
CA PRO A 316 6.18 2.59 3.98
C PRO A 316 6.62 1.21 4.49
N ALA A 317 5.76 0.19 4.37
CA ALA A 317 6.06 -1.19 4.71
C ALA A 317 5.62 -2.14 3.57
N PRO A 318 6.41 -2.27 2.48
CA PRO A 318 6.11 -3.15 1.36
C PRO A 318 6.02 -4.62 1.77
N GLN A 319 5.08 -5.36 1.17
CA GLN A 319 4.80 -6.78 1.46
C GLN A 319 4.86 -7.09 2.97
N ARG A 320 4.11 -6.30 3.76
CA ARG A 320 4.04 -6.46 5.22
C ARG A 320 3.71 -7.91 5.57
N LEU A 321 4.52 -8.51 6.44
CA LEU A 321 4.30 -9.87 6.92
C LEU A 321 2.99 -9.95 7.73
N PRO A 322 2.08 -10.88 7.43
CA PRO A 322 0.95 -11.18 8.30
C PRO A 322 1.47 -11.72 9.64
N ILE A 323 1.07 -11.07 10.73
CA ILE A 323 1.47 -11.41 12.09
C ILE A 323 0.22 -11.57 12.94
N GLN A 324 0.11 -12.69 13.65
CA GLN A 324 -0.96 -12.97 14.61
C GLN A 324 -0.36 -13.22 16.00
N LEU A 325 -0.96 -12.62 17.02
CA LEU A 325 -0.55 -12.75 18.41
C LEU A 325 -1.53 -13.65 19.14
N VAL A 326 -0.99 -14.64 19.85
CA VAL A 326 -1.75 -15.52 20.73
C VAL A 326 -1.26 -15.33 22.15
N LEU A 327 -2.20 -15.12 23.06
CA LEU A 327 -1.94 -14.95 24.48
C LEU A 327 -2.16 -16.27 25.21
N ASN A 328 -1.35 -16.53 26.23
CA ASN A 328 -1.51 -17.69 27.13
C ASN A 328 -1.68 -19.02 26.38
N THR A 329 -0.71 -19.36 25.52
CA THR A 329 -0.77 -20.60 24.74
C THR A 329 -0.90 -21.82 25.65
N ALA A 330 -1.70 -22.80 25.25
CA ALA A 330 -1.94 -24.00 26.04
C ALA A 330 -0.72 -24.94 26.13
N VAL A 331 0.28 -24.75 25.26
CA VAL A 331 1.50 -25.56 25.23
C VAL A 331 2.42 -25.21 26.39
N ASP A 332 2.76 -23.92 26.55
CA ASP A 332 3.77 -23.46 27.53
C ASP A 332 3.27 -22.37 28.49
N GLY A 333 2.00 -21.96 28.39
CA GLY A 333 1.44 -20.81 29.12
C GLY A 333 2.00 -19.44 28.67
N ALA A 334 2.96 -19.43 27.73
CA ALA A 334 3.58 -18.21 27.22
C ALA A 334 2.77 -17.59 26.08
N SER A 335 2.94 -16.28 25.85
CA SER A 335 2.43 -15.63 24.64
C SER A 335 3.33 -15.94 23.44
N ALA A 336 2.74 -16.13 22.27
CA ALA A 336 3.48 -16.46 21.04
C ALA A 336 2.97 -15.63 19.86
N VAL A 337 3.85 -15.44 18.89
CA VAL A 337 3.54 -14.78 17.62
C VAL A 337 3.67 -15.79 16.50
N MET A 338 2.68 -15.85 15.64
CA MET A 338 2.77 -16.53 14.36
C MET A 338 3.08 -15.50 13.26
N VAL A 339 4.12 -15.76 12.46
CA VAL A 339 4.54 -14.90 11.35
C VAL A 339 4.49 -15.68 10.05
N GLN A 340 3.77 -15.14 9.06
CA GLN A 340 3.70 -15.70 7.72
C GLN A 340 4.75 -15.06 6.82
N SER A 341 5.61 -15.92 6.25
CA SER A 341 6.46 -15.62 5.09
C SER A 341 5.77 -16.08 3.80
N SER A 342 6.37 -15.80 2.64
CA SER A 342 5.81 -16.19 1.35
C SER A 342 5.55 -17.69 1.21
N CYS A 343 6.43 -18.54 1.75
CA CYS A 343 6.34 -20.01 1.63
C CYS A 343 6.48 -20.76 2.96
N SER A 344 6.52 -20.07 4.10
CA SER A 344 6.64 -20.69 5.42
C SER A 344 5.88 -19.93 6.50
N VAL A 345 5.52 -20.63 7.57
CA VAL A 345 4.93 -20.07 8.79
C VAL A 345 5.88 -20.33 9.95
N ASP A 346 6.20 -19.27 10.69
CA ASP A 346 7.07 -19.32 11.86
C ASP A 346 6.26 -19.09 13.14
N ILE A 347 6.47 -19.93 14.15
CA ILE A 347 5.88 -19.78 15.49
C ILE A 347 6.98 -19.35 16.45
N LEU A 348 6.76 -18.21 17.11
CA LEU A 348 7.75 -17.46 17.85
C LEU A 348 7.23 -17.14 19.28
N PRO A 349 7.56 -17.93 20.32
CA PRO A 349 7.28 -17.56 21.70
C PRO A 349 7.96 -16.23 22.05
N ILE A 350 7.23 -15.40 22.81
CA ILE A 350 7.69 -14.08 23.25
C ILE A 350 8.33 -14.21 24.62
N ARG A 351 9.55 -13.70 24.76
CA ARG A 351 10.22 -13.49 26.05
C ARG A 351 10.37 -12.00 26.30
N LEU A 352 9.81 -11.54 27.43
CA LEU A 352 9.89 -10.14 27.82
C LEU A 352 11.20 -9.90 28.58
N GLY A 353 12.05 -9.01 28.05
CA GLY A 353 13.29 -8.62 28.73
C GLY A 353 13.03 -7.70 29.92
N SER A 354 13.75 -7.93 31.03
CA SER A 354 13.81 -6.97 32.14
C SER A 354 14.79 -5.84 31.83
N THR A 355 14.50 -4.64 32.34
CA THR A 355 15.25 -3.39 32.09
C THR A 355 16.73 -3.48 32.46
N SER A 356 17.63 -3.10 31.54
CA SER A 356 18.96 -2.58 31.88
C SER A 356 18.84 -1.07 32.11
N ILE A 357 19.18 -0.60 33.31
CA ILE A 357 19.00 0.78 33.78
C ILE A 357 19.98 1.77 33.12
N ALA A 358 20.92 1.30 32.28
CA ALA A 358 22.07 2.10 31.85
C ALA A 358 21.84 2.96 30.60
N THR A 359 20.78 2.73 29.82
CA THR A 359 20.49 3.56 28.62
C THR A 359 18.99 3.74 28.50
N GLY A 360 18.51 4.95 28.22
CA GLY A 360 17.08 5.28 28.08
C GLY A 360 16.38 4.64 26.86
N SER A 361 16.80 3.44 26.46
CA SER A 361 16.17 2.60 25.45
C SER A 361 14.99 1.86 26.08
N GLY A 362 13.83 1.90 25.41
CA GLY A 362 12.61 1.22 25.86
C GLY A 362 12.78 -0.28 26.10
N ARG A 363 11.79 -0.88 26.76
CA ARG A 363 11.77 -2.32 27.05
C ARG A 363 11.81 -3.14 25.76
N SER A 364 12.65 -4.17 25.75
CA SER A 364 12.84 -5.06 24.60
C SER A 364 12.06 -6.35 24.79
N ALA A 365 11.42 -6.83 23.72
CA ALA A 365 10.89 -8.19 23.64
C ALA A 365 11.76 -8.98 22.66
N THR A 366 12.17 -10.18 23.06
CA THR A 366 12.88 -11.11 22.19
C THR A 366 11.97 -12.27 21.82
N THR A 367 12.14 -12.76 20.60
CA THR A 367 11.45 -13.92 20.08
C THR A 367 12.48 -14.94 19.62
N GLN A 368 12.25 -16.20 19.95
CA GLN A 368 13.07 -17.31 19.47
C GLN A 368 12.21 -18.21 18.59
N LEU A 369 12.79 -18.74 17.51
CA LEU A 369 12.08 -19.69 16.65
C LEU A 369 11.77 -20.97 17.41
N LEU A 370 10.49 -21.29 17.58
CA LEU A 370 10.03 -22.57 18.13
C LEU A 370 9.80 -23.58 17.01
N ALA A 371 9.04 -23.20 15.99
CA ALA A 371 8.75 -24.05 14.86
C ALA A 371 8.69 -23.24 13.56
N ARG A 372 9.18 -23.85 12.47
CA ARG A 372 9.03 -23.33 11.10
C ARG A 372 8.41 -24.42 10.24
N VAL A 373 7.20 -24.17 9.75
CA VAL A 373 6.53 -25.04 8.80
C VAL A 373 6.67 -24.46 7.40
N LYS A 374 7.32 -25.20 6.51
CA LYS A 374 7.44 -24.85 5.10
C LYS A 374 6.30 -25.49 4.31
N SER A 375 5.77 -24.74 3.36
CA SER A 375 4.83 -25.25 2.37
C SER A 375 5.44 -26.39 1.55
N LYS A 376 4.60 -27.36 1.16
CA LYS A 376 5.02 -28.44 0.25
C LYS A 376 5.41 -27.82 -1.10
N GLN A 377 6.55 -28.24 -1.65
CA GLN A 377 7.09 -27.72 -2.93
C GLN A 377 7.34 -26.19 -2.94
N SER A 378 7.52 -25.55 -1.77
CA SER A 378 7.74 -24.09 -1.67
C SER A 378 6.61 -23.25 -2.29
N ARG A 379 5.39 -23.76 -2.29
CA ARG A 379 4.20 -23.05 -2.77
C ARG A 379 3.92 -21.81 -1.95
N LYS A 380 3.43 -20.76 -2.60
CA LYS A 380 3.09 -19.54 -1.88
C LYS A 380 1.88 -19.72 -0.98
N ILE A 381 2.01 -19.25 0.26
CA ILE A 381 0.95 -19.21 1.26
C ILE A 381 0.13 -17.95 1.04
N ILE A 382 -1.18 -18.11 0.87
CA ILE A 382 -2.12 -17.02 0.62
C ILE A 382 -2.57 -16.42 1.95
N SER A 383 -3.00 -17.26 2.88
CA SER A 383 -3.49 -16.85 4.20
C SER A 383 -3.13 -17.88 5.26
N SER A 384 -2.93 -17.42 6.49
CA SER A 384 -2.67 -18.24 7.67
C SER A 384 -3.47 -17.77 8.88
N THR A 385 -3.77 -18.70 9.78
CA THR A 385 -4.45 -18.41 11.05
C THR A 385 -3.98 -19.32 12.18
N ILE A 386 -4.00 -18.84 13.42
CA ILE A 386 -3.73 -19.62 14.62
C ILE A 386 -4.91 -19.52 15.59
N SER A 387 -5.23 -20.65 16.23
CA SER A 387 -6.28 -20.73 17.24
C SER A 387 -5.96 -19.87 18.48
N ASN A 388 -7.01 -19.42 19.17
CA ASN A 388 -6.88 -18.62 20.41
C ASN A 388 -6.14 -19.37 21.53
N THR A 389 -6.16 -20.70 21.53
CA THR A 389 -5.41 -21.53 22.49
C THR A 389 -3.95 -21.76 22.06
N GLY A 390 -3.60 -21.45 20.81
CA GLY A 390 -2.29 -21.72 20.23
C GLY A 390 -2.00 -23.18 19.93
N LEU A 391 -2.99 -24.08 20.11
CA LEU A 391 -2.84 -25.53 19.86
C LEU A 391 -2.89 -25.88 18.39
N PHE A 392 -3.75 -25.21 17.63
CA PHE A 392 -3.91 -25.44 16.21
C PHE A 392 -3.52 -24.20 15.42
N PHE A 393 -2.92 -24.40 14.26
CA PHE A 393 -2.74 -23.35 13.25
C PHE A 393 -2.95 -23.94 11.86
N ALA A 394 -3.37 -23.08 10.94
CA ALA A 394 -3.66 -23.46 9.57
C ALA A 394 -3.06 -22.47 8.59
N TYR A 395 -2.74 -22.95 7.40
CA TYR A 395 -2.44 -22.08 6.26
C TYR A 395 -3.08 -22.62 4.99
N SER A 396 -3.35 -21.73 4.05
CA SER A 396 -3.89 -22.04 2.73
C SER A 396 -2.85 -21.72 1.66
N ASP A 397 -2.68 -22.65 0.72
CA ASP A 397 -2.02 -22.41 -0.56
C ASP A 397 -3.08 -22.38 -1.69
N HIS A 398 -2.65 -22.28 -2.95
CA HIS A 398 -3.54 -22.28 -4.11
C HIS A 398 -4.20 -23.65 -4.40
N VAL A 399 -3.89 -24.70 -3.64
CA VAL A 399 -4.41 -26.06 -3.84
C VAL A 399 -5.36 -26.45 -2.72
N LYS A 400 -4.96 -26.30 -1.46
CA LYS A 400 -5.79 -26.68 -0.31
C LYS A 400 -5.39 -25.95 0.98
N PRO A 401 -6.32 -25.86 1.95
CA PRO A 401 -5.97 -25.57 3.34
C PRO A 401 -5.20 -26.75 3.96
N ASN A 402 -4.27 -26.44 4.85
CA ASN A 402 -3.50 -27.40 5.65
C ASN A 402 -3.64 -27.01 7.13
N LEU A 403 -3.89 -27.98 8.00
CA LEU A 403 -4.11 -27.82 9.44
C LEU A 403 -3.05 -28.59 10.22
N PHE A 404 -2.48 -27.95 11.24
CA PHE A 404 -1.40 -28.51 12.05
C PHE A 404 -1.75 -28.40 13.53
N GLU A 405 -1.32 -29.42 14.29
CA GLU A 405 -1.37 -29.42 15.75
C GLU A 405 0.02 -29.15 16.31
N LEU A 406 0.11 -28.17 17.21
CA LEU A 406 1.33 -27.78 17.91
C LEU A 406 1.44 -28.58 19.22
N LYS A 407 2.16 -29.70 19.16
CA LYS A 407 2.64 -30.46 20.33
C LYS A 407 4.17 -30.31 20.46
N HIS A 408 4.76 -30.84 21.52
CA HIS A 408 6.23 -30.93 21.65
C HIS A 408 6.92 -31.59 20.43
N GLU A 409 6.16 -32.35 19.64
CA GLU A 409 6.48 -32.74 18.26
C GLU A 409 5.35 -32.24 17.33
N VAL A 410 5.68 -31.54 16.24
CA VAL A 410 4.66 -31.06 15.28
C VAL A 410 4.16 -32.24 14.45
N VAL A 411 2.89 -32.61 14.60
CA VAL A 411 2.25 -33.68 13.82
C VAL A 411 1.35 -33.05 12.75
N ASP A 412 1.57 -33.43 11.48
CA ASP A 412 0.68 -33.08 10.36
C ASP A 412 -0.62 -33.90 10.51
N VAL A 413 -1.75 -33.23 10.71
CA VAL A 413 -3.04 -33.89 10.93
C VAL A 413 -3.60 -34.32 9.58
N HIS A 414 -3.51 -35.62 9.27
CA HIS A 414 -3.81 -36.18 7.95
C HIS A 414 -5.31 -36.40 7.64
N SER A 415 -6.23 -35.97 8.50
CA SER A 415 -7.67 -36.10 8.25
C SER A 415 -8.43 -34.89 8.80
N ALA A 416 -8.60 -33.87 7.95
CA ALA A 416 -9.56 -32.81 8.18
C ALA A 416 -10.75 -33.04 7.24
N GLU A 417 -11.92 -33.32 7.79
CA GLU A 417 -13.16 -33.36 7.03
C GLU A 417 -13.74 -31.94 6.96
N LEU A 418 -14.22 -31.55 5.77
CA LEU A 418 -14.92 -30.29 5.60
C LEU A 418 -16.25 -30.36 6.35
N PHE A 419 -16.35 -29.61 7.45
CA PHE A 419 -17.54 -29.63 8.29
C PHE A 419 -18.68 -28.76 7.75
N ASP A 420 -18.35 -27.56 7.24
CA ASP A 420 -19.33 -26.61 6.72
C ASP A 420 -18.73 -25.69 5.65
N THR A 421 -19.57 -25.11 4.80
CA THR A 421 -19.18 -24.15 3.76
C THR A 421 -20.10 -22.95 3.79
N PHE A 422 -19.58 -21.81 4.26
CA PHE A 422 -20.27 -20.54 4.20
C PHE A 422 -20.09 -19.93 2.82
N VAL A 423 -21.19 -19.73 2.09
CA VAL A 423 -21.20 -19.02 0.81
C VAL A 423 -21.70 -17.61 1.05
N PRO A 424 -20.84 -16.58 0.89
CA PRO A 424 -21.27 -15.18 0.90
C PRO A 424 -22.32 -14.96 -0.20
N CYS A 425 -23.43 -14.32 0.16
CA CYS A 425 -24.52 -14.03 -0.77
C CYS A 425 -25.00 -12.59 -0.57
N ARG A 426 -24.96 -11.76 -1.61
CA ARG A 426 -25.54 -10.39 -1.59
C ARG A 426 -27.07 -10.36 -1.49
N LYS A 427 -27.77 -11.38 -2.01
CA LYS A 427 -29.23 -11.52 -1.96
C LYS A 427 -29.62 -12.95 -1.57
N ALA A 428 -30.71 -13.10 -0.81
CA ALA A 428 -31.18 -14.39 -0.31
C ALA A 428 -31.77 -15.32 -1.39
N ASP A 429 -32.13 -14.80 -2.58
CA ASP A 429 -32.91 -15.54 -3.60
C ASP A 429 -32.17 -15.92 -4.89
N ASP A 430 -30.89 -15.56 -5.07
CA ASP A 430 -30.13 -15.90 -6.29
C ASP A 430 -29.47 -17.29 -6.18
N MET A 431 -30.28 -18.33 -5.94
CA MET A 431 -29.84 -19.74 -5.89
C MET A 431 -29.66 -20.39 -7.27
N LYS A 432 -29.77 -19.63 -8.38
CA LYS A 432 -29.75 -20.22 -9.74
C LYS A 432 -28.42 -20.12 -10.48
N PHE A 433 -27.55 -19.18 -10.13
CA PHE A 433 -26.15 -19.11 -10.58
C PHE A 433 -25.39 -18.30 -9.55
N PRO A 434 -24.24 -18.76 -9.00
CA PRO A 434 -23.46 -17.86 -8.17
C PRO A 434 -23.01 -16.69 -9.07
N PRO A 435 -23.44 -15.43 -8.82
CA PRO A 435 -22.67 -14.31 -9.35
C PRO A 435 -21.25 -14.54 -8.83
N ALA A 436 -20.22 -14.28 -9.65
CA ALA A 436 -18.83 -14.40 -9.22
C ALA A 436 -18.61 -13.42 -8.05
N GLU A 437 -18.84 -13.90 -6.83
CA GLU A 437 -18.73 -13.10 -5.63
C GLU A 437 -17.25 -12.72 -5.49
N PRO A 438 -16.96 -11.45 -5.17
CA PRO A 438 -15.59 -11.01 -5.05
C PRO A 438 -14.86 -11.75 -3.92
N PRO A 439 -13.54 -11.91 -4.05
CA PRO A 439 -12.76 -12.72 -3.13
C PRO A 439 -12.75 -12.13 -1.72
N ILE A 440 -12.85 -13.01 -0.72
CA ILE A 440 -12.70 -12.68 0.70
C ILE A 440 -11.22 -12.44 1.01
N THR A 441 -10.91 -11.26 1.54
CA THR A 441 -9.53 -10.84 1.86
C THR A 441 -9.25 -10.83 3.35
N ARG A 442 -10.30 -10.71 4.19
CA ARG A 442 -10.17 -10.66 5.65
C ARG A 442 -11.31 -11.40 6.33
N MET A 443 -11.03 -11.97 7.49
CA MET A 443 -12.01 -12.61 8.36
C MET A 443 -11.74 -12.25 9.82
N PHE A 444 -12.80 -12.11 10.60
CA PHE A 444 -12.74 -11.83 12.03
C PHE A 444 -13.73 -12.72 12.77
N THR A 445 -13.34 -13.25 13.92
CA THR A 445 -14.19 -14.09 14.76
C THR A 445 -14.43 -13.43 16.10
N SER A 446 -15.62 -13.61 16.67
CA SER A 446 -15.91 -13.20 18.04
C SER A 446 -15.20 -14.09 19.06
N SER A 447 -14.98 -13.56 20.27
CA SER A 447 -14.30 -14.31 21.35
C SER A 447 -15.13 -15.48 21.90
N ASP A 448 -16.45 -15.42 21.77
CA ASP A 448 -17.38 -16.49 22.14
C ASP A 448 -17.55 -17.56 21.05
N GLY A 449 -17.03 -17.33 19.84
CA GLY A 449 -17.18 -18.25 18.70
C GLY A 449 -18.57 -18.26 18.07
N GLN A 450 -19.44 -17.30 18.38
CA GLN A 450 -20.78 -17.19 17.79
C GLN A 450 -20.77 -16.52 16.42
N TRP A 451 -19.92 -15.52 16.22
CA TRP A 451 -19.95 -14.65 15.04
C TRP A 451 -18.68 -14.77 14.19
N LEU A 452 -18.88 -14.84 12.88
CA LEU A 452 -17.83 -14.73 11.87
C LEU A 452 -18.14 -13.59 10.92
N ALA A 453 -17.25 -12.61 10.84
CA ALA A 453 -17.29 -11.55 9.85
C ALA A 453 -16.30 -11.86 8.73
N ALA A 454 -16.78 -12.06 7.50
CA ALA A 454 -15.96 -12.19 6.29
C ALA A 454 -16.06 -10.91 5.47
N VAL A 455 -14.93 -10.43 4.95
CA VAL A 455 -14.84 -9.17 4.22
C VAL A 455 -14.22 -9.40 2.86
N ASN A 456 -14.86 -8.91 1.80
CA ASN A 456 -14.32 -8.99 0.45
C ASN A 456 -13.32 -7.88 0.12
N CYS A 457 -12.64 -8.01 -1.03
CA CYS A 457 -11.65 -7.04 -1.50
C CYS A 457 -12.19 -5.63 -1.80
N PHE A 458 -13.51 -5.47 -1.90
CA PHE A 458 -14.14 -4.18 -2.12
C PHE A 458 -14.73 -3.55 -0.86
N GLY A 459 -14.69 -4.25 0.27
CA GLY A 459 -15.21 -3.79 1.56
C GLY A 459 -16.66 -4.15 1.87
N ASP A 460 -17.30 -5.07 1.13
CA ASP A 460 -18.56 -5.65 1.63
C ASP A 460 -18.27 -6.61 2.79
N ILE A 461 -19.14 -6.61 3.79
CA ILE A 461 -19.01 -7.40 5.01
C ILE A 461 -20.18 -8.38 5.07
N TYR A 462 -19.84 -9.65 5.26
CA TYR A 462 -20.78 -10.75 5.44
C TYR A 462 -20.63 -11.26 6.87
N ILE A 463 -21.72 -11.21 7.63
CA ILE A 463 -21.76 -11.76 8.98
C ILE A 463 -22.46 -13.10 8.94
N PHE A 464 -21.79 -14.12 9.45
CA PHE A 464 -22.32 -15.45 9.67
C PHE A 464 -22.49 -15.69 11.15
N ASP A 465 -23.60 -16.32 11.48
CA ASP A 465 -23.84 -16.93 12.78
C ASP A 465 -23.35 -18.39 12.68
N LEU A 466 -22.34 -18.71 13.48
CA LEU A 466 -21.69 -20.02 13.48
C LEU A 466 -22.52 -21.08 14.20
N GLU A 467 -23.46 -20.68 15.07
CA GLU A 467 -24.39 -21.60 15.73
C GLU A 467 -25.48 -22.03 14.74
N THR A 468 -26.13 -21.05 14.08
CA THR A 468 -27.21 -21.33 13.11
C THR A 468 -26.72 -21.69 11.72
N ARG A 469 -25.42 -21.50 11.44
CA ARG A 469 -24.75 -21.80 10.16
C ARG A 469 -25.35 -21.08 8.97
N ARG A 470 -25.75 -19.82 9.18
CA ARG A 470 -26.39 -19.00 8.15
C ARG A 470 -25.81 -17.60 8.13
N GLN A 471 -25.91 -16.96 6.97
CA GLN A 471 -25.63 -15.53 6.85
C GLN A 471 -26.67 -14.77 7.67
N HIS A 472 -26.21 -14.13 8.74
CA HIS A 472 -27.04 -13.32 9.62
C HIS A 472 -27.28 -11.94 9.02
N TRP A 473 -26.24 -11.31 8.49
CA TRP A 473 -26.30 -9.93 8.02
C TRP A 473 -25.32 -9.67 6.86
N PHE A 474 -25.72 -8.77 5.96
CA PHE A 474 -24.90 -8.27 4.86
C PHE A 474 -24.82 -6.74 4.97
N ILE A 475 -23.60 -6.22 4.95
CA ILE A 475 -23.32 -4.79 4.97
C ILE A 475 -22.60 -4.46 3.67
N SER A 476 -23.23 -3.62 2.85
CA SER A 476 -22.61 -3.16 1.61
C SER A 476 -21.54 -2.10 1.88
N ARG A 477 -20.57 -2.00 0.94
CA ARG A 477 -19.41 -1.09 0.97
C ARG A 477 -19.68 0.25 1.67
N LEU A 478 -18.86 0.55 2.67
CA LEU A 478 -18.98 1.72 3.53
C LEU A 478 -18.54 3.01 2.80
N ASN A 479 -19.43 3.55 1.96
CA ASN A 479 -19.19 4.71 1.09
C ASN A 479 -18.06 4.48 0.06
N GLY A 480 -18.01 3.29 -0.53
CA GLY A 480 -16.99 2.95 -1.55
C GLY A 480 -15.59 2.70 -0.99
N ALA A 481 -15.38 2.80 0.32
CA ALA A 481 -14.11 2.46 0.97
C ALA A 481 -14.02 0.96 1.31
N SER A 482 -12.82 0.39 1.14
CA SER A 482 -12.53 -0.98 1.54
C SER A 482 -12.32 -1.08 3.04
N VAL A 483 -12.63 -2.23 3.64
CA VAL A 483 -12.39 -2.48 5.07
C VAL A 483 -10.97 -2.99 5.26
N THR A 484 -10.20 -2.33 6.11
CA THR A 484 -8.73 -2.50 6.18
C THR A 484 -8.30 -3.26 7.43
N ALA A 485 -9.01 -3.07 8.54
CA ALA A 485 -8.89 -3.86 9.75
C ALA A 485 -10.24 -3.93 10.47
N GLY A 486 -10.46 -5.02 11.21
CA GLY A 486 -11.69 -5.30 11.94
C GLY A 486 -11.44 -6.18 13.16
N GLY A 487 -12.42 -6.25 14.05
CA GLY A 487 -12.44 -7.22 15.14
C GLY A 487 -13.60 -6.99 16.10
N PHE A 488 -13.98 -8.05 16.81
CA PHE A 488 -15.04 -8.02 17.81
C PHE A 488 -14.49 -7.57 19.17
N SER A 489 -15.30 -6.81 19.91
CA SER A 489 -14.90 -6.36 21.25
C SER A 489 -14.88 -7.53 22.25
N PRO A 490 -13.78 -7.77 22.99
CA PRO A 490 -13.71 -8.84 23.99
C PRO A 490 -14.73 -8.70 25.14
N GLY A 491 -15.19 -7.47 25.40
CA GLY A 491 -16.20 -7.20 26.43
C GLY A 491 -17.65 -7.40 25.95
N ASN A 492 -17.89 -7.27 24.65
CA ASN A 492 -19.20 -7.48 24.05
C ASN A 492 -19.01 -8.08 22.64
N SER A 493 -19.19 -9.39 22.54
CA SER A 493 -18.96 -10.16 21.32
C SER A 493 -19.96 -9.86 20.20
N SER A 494 -21.06 -9.15 20.48
CA SER A 494 -22.00 -8.64 19.46
C SER A 494 -21.51 -7.35 18.79
N ILE A 495 -20.51 -6.66 19.34
CA ILE A 495 -19.99 -5.40 18.79
C ILE A 495 -18.80 -5.67 17.88
N LEU A 496 -18.97 -5.39 16.59
CA LEU A 496 -17.92 -5.45 15.57
C LEU A 496 -17.39 -4.04 15.28
N ILE A 497 -16.09 -3.82 15.49
CA ILE A 497 -15.42 -2.57 15.13
C ILE A 497 -14.60 -2.78 13.87
N VAL A 498 -14.80 -1.92 12.87
CA VAL A 498 -14.06 -1.94 11.61
C VAL A 498 -13.50 -0.57 11.27
N THR A 499 -12.41 -0.58 10.52
CA THR A 499 -11.75 0.59 9.95
C THR A 499 -11.69 0.47 8.45
N THR A 500 -11.71 1.61 7.75
CA THR A 500 -11.75 1.66 6.29
C THR A 500 -10.53 2.36 5.70
N SER A 501 -10.32 2.18 4.39
CA SER A 501 -9.25 2.83 3.59
C SER A 501 -9.39 4.35 3.48
N SER A 502 -10.55 4.89 3.88
CA SER A 502 -10.79 6.33 4.07
C SER A 502 -10.48 6.83 5.48
N ASN A 503 -9.80 6.01 6.31
CA ASN A 503 -9.49 6.30 7.71
C ASN A 503 -10.75 6.66 8.54
N LYS A 504 -11.85 5.97 8.30
CA LYS A 504 -13.07 6.02 9.13
C LYS A 504 -13.17 4.78 10.02
N VAL A 505 -13.80 4.94 11.19
CA VAL A 505 -14.06 3.86 12.16
C VAL A 505 -15.57 3.68 12.30
N TYR A 506 -16.02 2.44 12.22
CA TYR A 506 -17.41 2.03 12.40
C TYR A 506 -17.50 0.99 13.50
N ALA A 507 -18.46 1.15 14.41
CA ALA A 507 -18.88 0.18 15.38
C ALA A 507 -20.27 -0.29 14.99
N PHE A 508 -20.43 -1.60 14.79
CA PHE A 508 -21.67 -2.26 14.42
C PHE A 508 -22.16 -3.11 15.57
N ASP A 509 -23.48 -3.08 15.79
CA ASP A 509 -24.18 -4.02 16.63
C ASP A 509 -24.69 -5.13 15.71
N VAL A 510 -23.97 -6.25 15.74
CA VAL A 510 -24.16 -7.37 14.82
C VAL A 510 -25.46 -8.10 15.11
N GLU A 511 -25.76 -8.31 16.39
CA GLU A 511 -26.96 -9.00 16.86
C GLU A 511 -28.23 -8.23 16.50
N ALA A 512 -28.22 -6.91 16.67
CA ALA A 512 -29.34 -6.05 16.28
C ALA A 512 -29.30 -5.60 14.79
N LYS A 513 -28.32 -6.04 14.00
CA LYS A 513 -28.14 -5.70 12.58
C LYS A 513 -28.18 -4.20 12.29
N GLN A 514 -27.53 -3.41 13.15
CA GLN A 514 -27.60 -1.95 13.09
C GLN A 514 -26.23 -1.30 13.34
N LEU A 515 -26.09 -0.04 12.92
CA LEU A 515 -24.94 0.76 13.31
C LEU A 515 -24.99 0.99 14.83
N GLY A 516 -23.87 0.79 15.52
CA GLY A 516 -23.76 1.02 16.97
C GLY A 516 -24.02 2.49 17.32
N GLU A 517 -24.50 2.73 18.56
CA GLU A 517 -24.85 4.09 19.00
C GLU A 517 -23.70 5.10 18.87
N TRP A 518 -22.48 4.65 19.19
CA TRP A 518 -21.29 5.50 19.08
C TRP A 518 -21.06 5.98 17.64
N SER A 519 -21.17 5.08 16.67
CA SER A 519 -20.98 5.45 15.26
C SER A 519 -22.10 6.33 14.73
N ARG A 520 -23.36 6.11 15.15
CA ARG A 520 -24.46 7.01 14.80
C ARG A 520 -24.21 8.45 15.26
N ARG A 521 -23.58 8.64 16.43
CA ARG A 521 -23.28 9.97 16.99
C ARG A 521 -22.02 10.60 16.38
N ASN A 522 -20.99 9.81 16.09
CA ASN A 522 -19.64 10.33 15.87
C ASN A 522 -19.09 10.18 14.44
N MET A 523 -19.79 9.49 13.53
CA MET A 523 -19.27 9.19 12.17
C MET A 523 -18.84 10.42 11.37
N PHE A 524 -19.53 11.55 11.54
CA PHE A 524 -19.24 12.80 10.83
C PHE A 524 -18.37 13.78 11.64
N VAL A 525 -18.09 13.46 12.90
CA VAL A 525 -17.45 14.36 13.89
C VAL A 525 -16.04 13.86 14.25
N LEU A 526 -15.48 12.92 13.49
CA LEU A 526 -14.14 12.40 13.74
C LEU A 526 -13.08 13.51 13.65
N PRO A 527 -12.08 13.54 14.56
CA PRO A 527 -11.02 14.55 14.53
C PRO A 527 -10.28 14.56 13.19
N ARG A 528 -9.93 15.75 12.67
CA ARG A 528 -9.18 15.88 11.41
C ARG A 528 -7.87 15.09 11.39
N ARG A 529 -7.19 14.97 12.53
CA ARG A 529 -5.97 14.15 12.66
C ARG A 529 -6.18 12.66 12.43
N PHE A 530 -7.38 12.17 12.69
CA PHE A 530 -7.74 10.79 12.39
C PHE A 530 -8.15 10.64 10.92
N GLN A 531 -8.86 11.62 10.36
CA GLN A 531 -9.18 11.62 8.92
C GLN A 531 -7.89 11.68 8.07
N GLU A 532 -6.92 12.51 8.48
CA GLU A 532 -5.57 12.63 7.92
C GLU A 532 -4.57 11.69 8.62
N PHE A 533 -5.01 10.51 9.04
CA PHE A 533 -4.12 9.57 9.72
C PHE A 533 -2.94 9.18 8.81
N PRO A 534 -1.69 9.16 9.34
CA PRO A 534 -0.52 8.88 8.51
C PRO A 534 -0.54 7.46 7.93
N GLY A 535 -0.82 7.36 6.63
CA GLY A 535 -1.00 6.09 5.94
C GLY A 535 -2.34 5.41 6.27
N GLU A 536 -2.59 4.29 5.62
CA GLU A 536 -3.78 3.50 5.84
C GLU A 536 -3.74 2.77 7.19
N VAL A 537 -4.87 2.70 7.89
CA VAL A 537 -5.02 1.82 9.06
C VAL A 537 -4.88 0.36 8.62
N THR A 538 -3.85 -0.32 9.11
CA THR A 538 -3.47 -1.68 8.70
C THR A 538 -3.84 -2.76 9.72
N GLY A 539 -4.27 -2.36 10.92
CA GLY A 539 -4.57 -3.29 12.00
C GLY A 539 -5.24 -2.58 13.18
N LEU A 540 -5.90 -3.38 14.01
CA LEU A 540 -6.48 -2.94 15.27
C LEU A 540 -6.31 -4.02 16.34
N THR A 541 -6.26 -3.60 17.60
CA THR A 541 -6.06 -4.49 18.74
C THR A 541 -6.83 -4.01 19.95
N PHE A 542 -7.40 -4.96 20.69
CA PHE A 542 -8.15 -4.74 21.92
C PHE A 542 -7.30 -5.12 23.13
N PRO A 543 -7.41 -4.38 24.25
CA PRO A 543 -7.00 -4.87 25.55
C PRO A 543 -7.73 -6.20 25.86
N PRO A 544 -7.06 -7.20 26.46
CA PRO A 544 -7.69 -8.48 26.77
C PRO A 544 -8.82 -8.41 27.82
N SER A 545 -8.87 -7.36 28.63
CA SER A 545 -9.95 -7.16 29.62
C SER A 545 -11.31 -6.90 28.99
N SER A 546 -12.32 -7.63 29.48
CA SER A 546 -13.72 -7.44 29.12
C SER A 546 -14.31 -6.11 29.56
N SER A 547 -13.63 -5.35 30.43
CA SER A 547 -14.10 -4.05 30.93
C SER A 547 -13.58 -2.85 30.13
N SER A 548 -12.68 -3.06 29.17
CA SER A 548 -12.07 -1.97 28.42
C SER A 548 -12.90 -1.62 27.18
N THR A 549 -13.27 -0.34 27.06
CA THR A 549 -13.91 0.26 25.88
C THR A 549 -12.90 0.85 24.90
N SER A 550 -11.61 0.64 25.15
CA SER A 550 -10.53 1.26 24.38
C SER A 550 -9.99 0.33 23.30
N VAL A 551 -9.62 0.91 22.17
CA VAL A 551 -9.10 0.21 20.99
C VAL A 551 -7.88 0.94 20.49
N ILE A 552 -6.81 0.21 20.15
CA ILE A 552 -5.68 0.79 19.42
C ILE A 552 -5.82 0.41 17.95
N VAL A 553 -5.83 1.43 17.09
CA VAL A 553 -5.73 1.27 15.64
C VAL A 553 -4.34 1.74 15.20
N TYR A 554 -3.75 1.09 14.20
CA TYR A 554 -2.38 1.43 13.78
C TYR A 554 -2.15 1.26 12.27
N SER A 555 -1.30 2.13 11.74
CA SER A 555 -0.66 2.02 10.43
C SER A 555 0.83 1.69 10.61
N ALA A 556 1.55 1.59 9.49
CA ALA A 556 3.00 1.48 9.53
C ALA A 556 3.69 2.74 10.11
N ARG A 557 3.01 3.90 10.14
CA ARG A 557 3.59 5.21 10.52
C ARG A 557 3.06 5.78 11.83
N ALA A 558 1.89 5.35 12.29
CA ALA A 558 1.31 5.87 13.51
C ALA A 558 0.38 4.85 14.17
N MET A 559 0.06 5.07 15.43
CA MET A 559 -1.06 4.43 16.13
C MET A 559 -1.94 5.48 16.79
N CYS A 560 -3.22 5.15 16.95
CA CYS A 560 -4.19 5.94 17.66
C CYS A 560 -4.93 5.07 18.66
N LEU A 561 -4.98 5.52 19.92
CA LEU A 561 -5.87 4.96 20.93
C LEU A 561 -7.21 5.70 20.84
N ILE A 562 -8.30 4.94 20.72
CA ILE A 562 -9.68 5.43 20.68
C ILE A 562 -10.40 4.84 21.88
N ASP A 563 -11.08 5.66 22.68
CA ASP A 563 -11.90 5.20 23.79
C ASP A 563 -13.39 5.43 23.47
N PHE A 564 -14.09 4.33 23.17
CA PHE A 564 -15.51 4.38 22.81
C PHE A 564 -16.40 4.81 23.99
N GLY A 565 -15.89 4.79 25.22
CA GLY A 565 -16.58 5.27 26.41
C GLY A 565 -16.48 6.79 26.62
N LEU A 566 -15.60 7.49 25.89
CA LEU A 566 -15.42 8.93 25.99
C LEU A 566 -16.14 9.68 24.84
N PRO A 567 -16.60 10.93 25.05
CA PRO A 567 -17.14 11.76 23.98
C PRO A 567 -16.03 12.17 22.99
N VAL A 568 -16.40 12.49 21.75
CA VAL A 568 -15.45 12.95 20.72
C VAL A 568 -15.32 14.47 20.82
N ASP A 569 -14.12 14.96 21.10
CA ASP A 569 -13.85 16.41 21.15
C ASP A 569 -13.72 16.98 19.73
N GLU A 570 -14.56 17.97 19.37
CA GLU A 570 -14.52 18.64 18.06
C GLU A 570 -13.26 19.51 17.84
N ALA A 571 -12.59 19.91 18.92
CA ALA A 571 -11.55 20.93 18.92
C ALA A 571 -10.15 20.35 19.18
N ASP A 572 -9.50 19.80 18.15
CA ASP A 572 -8.05 19.56 18.22
C ASP A 572 -7.31 20.72 17.53
N GLU A 573 -7.03 21.77 18.30
CA GLU A 573 -6.02 22.77 17.92
C GLU A 573 -4.64 22.09 17.82
N GLY A 574 -4.02 22.20 16.64
CA GLY A 574 -2.82 21.46 16.29
C GLY A 574 -1.62 21.75 17.20
N LEU A 575 -1.26 20.78 18.04
CA LEU A 575 0.08 20.66 18.65
C LEU A 575 0.93 19.67 17.84
N THR A 576 1.85 20.19 17.02
CA THR A 576 2.83 19.41 16.26
C THR A 576 3.77 18.66 17.20
N ASN A 577 3.45 17.39 17.50
CA ASN A 577 4.37 16.44 18.12
C ASN A 577 4.55 15.26 17.16
N GLY A 578 5.54 15.38 16.29
CA GLY A 578 5.91 14.35 15.32
C GLY A 578 7.10 14.84 14.51
N LEU A 579 8.26 14.27 14.79
CA LEU A 579 9.58 14.68 14.34
C LEU A 579 9.77 14.34 12.84
N ASP A 580 9.61 15.33 11.96
CA ASP A 580 10.08 15.24 10.58
C ASP A 580 11.61 15.23 10.59
N THR A 581 12.20 14.05 10.37
CA THR A 581 13.65 13.91 10.25
C THR A 581 14.05 14.08 8.79
N SER A 582 14.03 15.33 8.32
CA SER A 582 14.82 15.74 7.15
C SER A 582 15.30 17.17 7.38
N LEU A 583 16.45 17.29 8.06
CA LEU A 583 17.18 18.54 8.19
C LEU A 583 18.44 18.44 7.34
N LYS A 584 18.53 19.27 6.30
CA LYS A 584 19.81 19.86 5.91
C LYS A 584 19.67 21.35 5.66
N LEU A 585 20.64 22.06 6.25
CA LEU A 585 21.05 23.47 6.09
C LEU A 585 20.20 24.53 6.82
N CYS A 586 20.62 24.88 8.05
CA CYS A 586 20.77 26.27 8.52
C CYS A 586 21.58 26.35 9.84
N ASP A 587 22.67 27.12 9.78
CA ASP A 587 23.49 27.83 10.79
C ASP A 587 23.51 27.39 12.30
N PRO A 588 24.67 27.00 12.89
CA PRO A 588 24.79 26.49 14.27
C PRO A 588 24.49 27.49 15.40
N SER A 589 24.58 28.80 15.15
CA SER A 589 24.52 29.84 16.19
C SER A 589 23.11 30.12 16.73
N LYS A 590 22.06 29.74 15.99
CA LYS A 590 20.64 29.94 16.39
C LYS A 590 20.07 28.81 17.26
N ILE A 591 20.73 27.66 17.33
CA ILE A 591 20.27 26.46 18.06
C ILE A 591 20.38 26.64 19.58
N ALA A 592 21.37 27.40 20.07
CA ALA A 592 21.60 27.60 21.51
C ALA A 592 20.54 28.51 22.17
N LYS A 593 20.02 29.51 21.46
CA LYS A 593 18.95 30.39 21.95
C LYS A 593 17.58 29.70 21.95
N LEU A 594 17.33 28.79 21.01
CA LEU A 594 16.10 27.98 20.99
C LEU A 594 16.06 26.98 22.16
N LYS A 595 17.18 26.32 22.47
CA LYS A 595 17.26 25.35 23.59
C LYS A 595 16.94 25.94 24.96
N ARG A 596 17.26 27.21 25.22
CA ARG A 596 16.89 27.88 26.49
C ARG A 596 15.39 28.19 26.56
N LYS A 597 14.76 28.56 25.45
CA LYS A 597 13.31 28.82 25.39
C LYS A 597 12.46 27.55 25.48
N TRP A 598 13.02 26.39 25.10
CA TRP A 598 12.34 25.08 25.18
C TRP A 598 12.29 24.50 26.60
N LYS A 599 13.20 24.94 27.50
CA LYS A 599 13.17 24.52 28.90
C LYS A 599 12.05 25.20 29.70
N ASP A 600 11.69 26.44 29.35
CA ASP A 600 10.59 27.16 30.01
C ASP A 600 9.19 26.78 29.46
N ILE A 601 9.07 26.40 28.18
CA ILE A 601 7.76 26.04 27.58
C ILE A 601 7.34 24.60 27.93
N SER A 602 8.28 23.73 28.32
CA SER A 602 7.96 22.35 28.75
C SER A 602 7.45 22.25 30.20
N GLN A 603 7.40 23.36 30.95
CA GLN A 603 6.90 23.37 32.33
C GLN A 603 5.50 23.96 32.50
N ASN A 604 4.86 24.54 31.47
CA ASN A 604 3.52 25.10 31.61
C ASN A 604 2.56 24.63 30.51
N HIS A 605 1.44 24.03 30.96
CA HIS A 605 0.28 23.48 30.22
C HIS A 605 0.34 22.00 29.81
N LYS A 606 0.22 21.11 30.81
CA LYS A 606 -0.44 19.80 30.63
C LYS A 606 -1.97 19.97 30.79
N PRO A 607 -2.81 19.68 29.79
CA PRO A 607 -4.24 19.53 30.03
C PRO A 607 -4.49 18.26 30.88
N LYS A 608 -5.19 18.43 32.01
CA LYS A 608 -5.43 17.40 33.06
C LYS A 608 -6.65 16.49 32.74
N GLY A 609 -6.80 16.00 31.52
CA GLY A 609 -7.92 15.11 31.14
C GLY A 609 -7.51 14.06 30.11
N ARG A 610 -8.07 12.85 30.22
CA ARG A 610 -7.90 11.78 29.24
C ARG A 610 -8.70 12.15 27.99
N LYS A 611 -8.03 12.30 26.85
CA LYS A 611 -8.67 12.58 25.56
C LYS A 611 -9.18 11.28 24.94
N ASN A 612 -10.24 11.36 24.13
CA ASN A 612 -10.77 10.18 23.41
C ASN A 612 -9.77 9.64 22.37
N PHE A 613 -9.21 10.52 21.55
CA PHE A 613 -8.20 10.17 20.54
C PHE A 613 -6.80 10.56 21.02
N GLU A 614 -5.93 9.57 21.24
CA GLU A 614 -4.51 9.80 21.52
C GLU A 614 -3.65 9.27 20.37
N PHE A 615 -2.82 10.13 19.77
CA PHE A 615 -2.01 9.81 18.60
C PHE A 615 -0.53 9.63 18.95
N TYR A 616 0.11 8.64 18.32
CA TYR A 616 1.53 8.36 18.47
C TYR A 616 2.15 8.07 17.11
N ALA A 617 3.13 8.86 16.69
CA ALA A 617 3.88 8.62 15.46
C ALA A 617 5.03 7.63 15.69
N PHE A 618 5.27 6.77 14.70
CA PHE A 618 6.39 5.86 14.66
C PHE A 618 7.55 6.47 13.88
N LYS A 619 8.77 6.25 14.38
CA LYS A 619 10.01 6.64 13.69
C LYS A 619 10.36 5.66 12.57
N ASP A 620 10.18 4.38 12.87
CA ASP A 620 10.50 3.25 11.99
C ASP A 620 9.18 2.57 11.59
N PRO A 621 9.09 1.95 10.40
CA PRO A 621 7.88 1.27 9.97
C PRO A 621 7.52 0.14 10.94
N VAL A 622 6.28 0.16 11.43
CA VAL A 622 5.70 -0.87 12.29
C VAL A 622 5.02 -1.93 11.44
N LEU A 623 5.38 -3.19 11.67
CA LEU A 623 4.78 -4.34 11.00
C LEU A 623 3.55 -4.85 11.77
N PHE A 624 3.61 -4.81 13.10
CA PHE A 624 2.54 -5.30 13.97
C PHE A 624 2.51 -4.57 15.31
N ALA A 625 1.31 -4.34 15.83
CA ALA A 625 1.09 -3.88 17.19
C ALA A 625 -0.07 -4.68 17.81
N GLY A 626 0.14 -5.23 19.01
CA GLY A 626 -0.85 -6.08 19.68
C GLY A 626 -0.74 -6.03 21.20
N HIS A 627 -1.87 -6.05 21.91
CA HIS A 627 -1.88 -6.09 23.37
C HIS A 627 -1.41 -7.45 23.89
N LEU A 628 -0.48 -7.44 24.84
CA LEU A 628 -0.07 -8.62 25.62
C LEU A 628 -0.86 -8.73 26.93
N SER A 629 -1.23 -7.58 27.49
CA SER A 629 -2.12 -7.44 28.65
C SER A 629 -2.77 -6.06 28.62
N ASP A 630 -3.66 -5.77 29.57
CA ASP A 630 -4.34 -4.46 29.65
C ASP A 630 -3.40 -3.26 29.76
N LYS A 631 -2.19 -3.50 30.26
CA LYS A 631 -1.15 -2.49 30.46
C LYS A 631 0.12 -2.80 29.70
N SER A 632 0.11 -3.72 28.73
CA SER A 632 1.30 -4.01 27.94
C SER A 632 1.01 -4.21 26.46
N LEU A 633 1.87 -3.61 25.64
CA LEU A 633 1.74 -3.59 24.18
C LEU A 633 3.02 -4.13 23.56
N LEU A 634 2.91 -5.08 22.65
CA LEU A 634 3.99 -5.52 21.78
C LEU A 634 3.96 -4.72 20.49
N ILE A 635 5.10 -4.15 20.10
CA ILE A 635 5.31 -3.51 18.81
C ILE A 635 6.45 -4.23 18.09
N VAL A 636 6.19 -4.69 16.87
CA VAL A 636 7.21 -5.25 15.97
C VAL A 636 7.55 -4.18 14.95
N ASP A 637 8.71 -3.52 15.12
CA ASP A 637 9.24 -2.48 14.24
C ASP A 637 10.57 -2.93 13.62
N LYS A 638 10.87 -2.51 12.39
CA LYS A 638 12.16 -2.75 11.75
C LYS A 638 12.65 -1.47 11.07
N GLN A 639 13.90 -1.11 11.28
CA GLN A 639 14.46 0.07 10.61
C GLN A 639 14.56 -0.19 9.11
N TRP A 640 14.04 0.72 8.31
CA TRP A 640 14.05 0.56 6.85
C TRP A 640 15.48 0.40 6.31
N MET A 641 16.45 1.14 6.85
CA MET A 641 17.85 1.03 6.43
C MET A 641 18.46 -0.35 6.68
N ASP A 642 17.96 -1.10 7.68
CA ASP A 642 18.42 -2.47 7.91
C ASP A 642 17.83 -3.45 6.90
N VAL A 643 16.63 -3.18 6.39
CA VAL A 643 16.03 -3.92 5.27
C VAL A 643 16.78 -3.62 3.97
N VAL A 644 17.07 -2.34 3.70
CA VAL A 644 17.79 -1.89 2.50
C VAL A 644 19.17 -2.55 2.39
N LYS A 645 19.87 -2.79 3.51
CA LYS A 645 21.15 -3.51 3.53
C LYS A 645 21.05 -4.98 3.09
N THR A 646 19.86 -5.57 3.08
CA THR A 646 19.63 -6.95 2.61
C THR A 646 19.41 -7.03 1.10
N PHE A 647 19.27 -5.88 0.43
CA PHE A 647 19.15 -5.82 -1.03
C PHE A 647 20.53 -5.81 -1.69
N ASP A 648 20.55 -6.15 -2.97
CA ASP A 648 21.77 -6.04 -3.77
C ASP A 648 22.18 -4.57 -3.89
N ALA A 649 23.47 -4.32 -4.10
CA ALA A 649 23.96 -2.95 -4.19
C ALA A 649 23.31 -2.20 -5.36
N PRO A 650 22.95 -0.91 -5.20
CA PRO A 650 22.39 -0.12 -6.28
C PRO A 650 23.44 0.02 -7.40
N VAL A 651 22.97 0.04 -8.65
CA VAL A 651 23.85 0.13 -9.83
C VAL A 651 24.64 1.44 -9.80
N HIS A 652 24.01 2.53 -9.37
CA HIS A 652 24.67 3.82 -9.22
C HIS A 652 24.63 4.33 -7.77
N ARG A 653 25.81 4.42 -7.14
CA ARG A 653 25.98 4.97 -5.79
C ARG A 653 26.20 6.47 -5.84
N HIS A 654 25.37 7.21 -5.09
CA HIS A 654 25.62 8.63 -4.89
C HIS A 654 26.81 8.84 -3.95
N ILE A 655 27.82 9.55 -4.42
CA ILE A 655 28.93 10.00 -3.57
C ILE A 655 28.49 11.31 -2.90
N PHE A 656 28.33 11.29 -1.57
CA PHE A 656 28.09 12.51 -0.82
C PHE A 656 29.41 13.21 -0.52
N GLY A 657 29.64 14.37 -1.15
CA GLY A 657 30.76 15.27 -0.86
C GLY A 657 31.98 15.02 -1.75
N THR A 658 32.29 16.02 -2.57
CA THR A 658 33.65 16.44 -2.90
C THR A 658 33.77 17.89 -2.49
#